data_AF-A0A0V1J4D9-F1
#
_entry.id   AF-A0A0V1J4D9-F1
#
_cell.length_a   1.000
_cell.length_b   1.000
_cell.length_c   1.000
_cell.angle_alpha   90.00
_cell.angle_beta   90.00
_cell.angle_gamma   90.00
#
_symmetry.space_group_name_H-M   'P 1'
#
loop_
_entity.id
_entity.type
_entity.pdbx_description
1 polymer ?
#
loop_
_entity_poly.entity_id
_entity_poly.type
_entity_poly.pdbx_seq_one_letter_code
_entity_poly.pdbx_strand_id
1 'polypeptide(L)'
;MLRLDSYPPSCTDYSSQCPDWASSGQCESSEWVMKNCKLSCRKCFGSLPKQYDIHYVPFDLKPIAFLLGRWRSEFGGKARFPTIPNFTYGEQLDFKLSDTPLFGMPSMNYSAFAWGINNKESLHSEYGFLTVKNHTNTIGLTTVMNNGFTTVEEGQVSGNRIVLKLVDIGRISWSRDLPVLDMIREITLIDPTTLEQRLQMETLTHKMQDHTFIRFPVLFKLLLYSGNVKPCSIYVRFNNCSGFMPSDPGWNVYISLFVNKSHKSNETHDALRSSETSARKLYREACKITCSIEIVESIPDNLTFDSAILPKSTFAAWNMLLALAENEINIAAYKTSLRGKHILNKPDLSTEMGEKIFDQLLKAGTERHVRVRMVENYPPKDRGDNADGLSLASKGALHRRSLHLKKYYGSGTMHSKFFVVDDRHFYLGSANLDWRSLNQKMELGVLVLNCPCLAKDLKHIFASYWNLASQPHLNDMLISETDINHKTPLTVQYKGVDTDVYIAASPTSLNTVGRTWDLEAIVSAISSAKRFIYIHVMDFIPMVLYKKPRNYWPVIDTALRKAVIESGVELKILVAALHFVKENLAFLKSLQAINGCSTKGSVEIKIFNVPAITAFQRQIARDRRTHNKFMVTENTVIIGTSNWSGDYFTTTTGLALVSHQNGLNRPFVDSIREIFLRDWKCSYAHALSTYIQHCLENNNNSNMCENSKT
;
A
#
# COMPACT_ATOMS: atom_id res chain seq x y z
N MET A 1 -5.66 -9.53 -12.17
CA MET A 1 -4.74 -10.25 -13.09
C MET A 1 -4.77 -9.61 -14.48
N LEU A 2 -3.62 -9.46 -15.14
CA LEU A 2 -3.59 -9.31 -16.60
C LEU A 2 -3.97 -10.65 -17.23
N ARG A 3 -5.11 -10.71 -17.94
CA ARG A 3 -5.33 -11.76 -18.94
C ARG A 3 -4.48 -11.42 -20.16
N LEU A 4 -3.38 -12.13 -20.33
CA LEU A 4 -2.69 -12.24 -21.62
C LEU A 4 -3.09 -13.57 -22.28
N ASP A 5 -4.39 -13.76 -22.42
CA ASP A 5 -4.93 -14.81 -23.27
C ASP A 5 -4.70 -14.39 -24.73
N SER A 6 -4.15 -15.32 -25.53
CA SER A 6 -3.70 -15.18 -26.93
C SER A 6 -2.33 -14.51 -27.19
N TYR A 7 -1.40 -15.34 -27.68
CA TYR A 7 -0.26 -14.88 -28.47
C TYR A 7 -0.76 -14.25 -29.78
N PRO A 8 -0.13 -13.19 -30.30
CA PRO A 8 -0.24 -12.91 -31.73
C PRO A 8 0.44 -14.07 -32.48
N PRO A 9 -0.24 -14.79 -33.39
CA PRO A 9 0.32 -15.98 -34.06
C PRO A 9 1.50 -15.69 -35.00
N SER A 10 1.93 -14.43 -35.09
CA SER A 10 3.06 -13.93 -35.89
C SER A 10 4.35 -13.70 -35.09
N CYS A 11 4.38 -13.95 -33.77
CA CYS A 11 5.60 -13.91 -32.95
C CYS A 11 6.22 -15.30 -32.83
N THR A 12 7.20 -15.60 -33.69
CA THR A 12 8.06 -16.78 -33.60
C THR A 12 9.50 -16.42 -33.98
N ASP A 13 10.45 -17.26 -33.57
CA ASP A 13 11.80 -17.24 -34.13
C ASP A 13 11.88 -18.11 -35.37
N TYR A 14 12.62 -17.64 -36.38
CA TYR A 14 12.80 -18.33 -37.66
C TYR A 14 13.73 -19.55 -37.57
N SER A 15 14.65 -19.58 -36.60
CA SER A 15 15.67 -20.61 -36.44
C SER A 15 15.74 -21.11 -35.00
N SER A 16 16.08 -22.39 -34.81
CA SER A 16 16.40 -22.95 -33.49
C SER A 16 17.68 -22.38 -32.88
N GLN A 17 18.57 -21.80 -33.70
CA GLN A 17 19.86 -21.18 -33.28
C GLN A 17 19.74 -19.69 -32.90
N CYS A 18 18.58 -19.08 -33.12
CA CYS A 18 18.27 -17.71 -32.72
C CYS A 18 18.70 -17.28 -31.29
N PRO A 19 18.64 -18.15 -30.26
CA PRO A 19 18.98 -17.79 -28.89
C PRO A 19 20.48 -17.82 -28.60
N ASP A 20 21.22 -18.71 -29.26
CA ASP A 20 22.67 -18.79 -29.15
C ASP A 20 23.26 -17.52 -29.77
N TRP A 21 22.68 -17.06 -30.88
CA TRP A 21 23.00 -15.76 -31.47
C TRP A 21 22.59 -14.59 -30.56
N ALA A 22 21.39 -14.61 -29.98
CA ALA A 22 20.90 -13.55 -29.08
C ALA A 22 21.75 -13.41 -27.80
N SER A 23 22.04 -14.52 -27.13
CA SER A 23 22.90 -14.57 -25.93
C SER A 23 24.38 -14.24 -26.24
N SER A 24 24.80 -14.38 -27.49
CA SER A 24 26.09 -13.90 -28.02
C SER A 24 26.07 -12.44 -28.51
N GLY A 25 25.01 -11.67 -28.22
CA GLY A 25 24.89 -10.26 -28.57
C GLY A 25 24.51 -9.96 -30.03
N GLN A 26 24.20 -10.97 -30.86
CA GLN A 26 23.92 -10.74 -32.29
C GLN A 26 22.58 -10.07 -32.58
N CYS A 27 21.70 -9.90 -31.58
CA CYS A 27 20.49 -9.09 -31.73
C CYS A 27 20.79 -7.60 -32.00
N GLU A 28 22.00 -7.14 -31.67
CA GLU A 28 22.44 -5.75 -31.84
C GLU A 28 23.39 -5.60 -33.03
N SER A 29 24.21 -6.62 -33.33
CA SER A 29 25.22 -6.59 -34.40
C SER A 29 24.81 -7.26 -35.71
N SER A 30 23.74 -8.07 -35.74
CA SER A 30 23.25 -8.73 -36.95
C SER A 30 21.79 -8.36 -37.21
N GLU A 31 21.56 -7.53 -38.22
CA GLU A 31 20.23 -7.12 -38.66
C GLU A 31 19.36 -8.33 -39.08
N TRP A 32 19.98 -9.38 -39.65
CA TRP A 32 19.29 -10.61 -39.99
C TRP A 32 18.81 -11.37 -38.75
N VAL A 33 19.64 -11.48 -37.69
CA VAL A 33 19.24 -12.09 -36.42
C VAL A 33 18.15 -11.23 -35.77
N MET A 34 18.33 -9.92 -35.66
CA MET A 34 17.34 -8.99 -35.10
C MET A 34 15.95 -9.09 -35.79
N LYS A 35 15.93 -9.28 -37.11
CA LYS A 35 14.71 -9.34 -37.92
C LYS A 35 13.99 -10.70 -37.89
N ASN A 36 14.74 -11.79 -37.81
CA ASN A 36 14.22 -13.16 -37.94
C ASN A 36 14.13 -13.90 -36.59
N CYS A 37 14.86 -13.46 -35.57
CA CYS A 37 14.82 -13.98 -34.22
C CYS A 37 14.02 -13.04 -33.30
N LYS A 38 12.77 -12.75 -33.67
CA LYS A 38 11.95 -11.70 -33.03
C LYS A 38 11.59 -11.99 -31.58
N LEU A 39 11.46 -13.27 -31.22
CA LEU A 39 11.18 -13.71 -29.86
C LEU A 39 12.46 -13.62 -29.02
N SER A 40 13.56 -14.23 -29.48
CA SER A 40 14.86 -14.17 -28.77
C SER A 40 15.41 -12.73 -28.65
N CYS A 41 15.28 -11.92 -29.70
CA CYS A 41 15.69 -10.50 -29.73
C CYS A 41 14.61 -9.52 -29.26
N ARG A 42 13.57 -10.02 -28.57
CA ARG A 42 12.59 -9.20 -27.82
C ARG A 42 11.85 -8.15 -28.63
N LYS A 43 11.68 -8.38 -29.94
CA LYS A 43 10.84 -7.54 -30.81
C LYS A 43 9.35 -7.83 -30.66
N CYS A 44 8.97 -8.84 -29.88
CA CYS A 44 7.57 -9.21 -29.64
C CYS A 44 6.88 -8.53 -28.44
N PHE A 45 7.63 -8.02 -27.45
CA PHE A 45 7.07 -7.48 -26.20
C PHE A 45 7.86 -6.26 -25.73
N GLY A 46 7.21 -5.38 -24.95
CA GLY A 46 7.86 -4.21 -24.33
C GLY A 46 8.93 -4.58 -23.29
N SER A 47 9.67 -3.59 -22.80
CA SER A 47 10.81 -3.78 -21.88
C SER A 47 10.43 -4.51 -20.59
N LEU A 48 11.23 -5.52 -20.24
CA LEU A 48 10.98 -6.45 -19.14
C LEU A 48 11.46 -5.85 -17.80
N PRO A 49 10.83 -6.20 -16.65
CA PRO A 49 11.37 -5.81 -15.36
C PRO A 49 12.76 -6.43 -15.18
N LYS A 50 13.76 -5.61 -14.82
CA LYS A 50 15.19 -5.99 -14.69
C LYS A 50 15.41 -7.33 -13.97
N GLN A 51 14.64 -7.59 -12.92
CA GLN A 51 14.75 -8.79 -12.09
C GLN A 51 14.35 -10.12 -12.78
N TYR A 52 13.62 -10.07 -13.90
CA TYR A 52 13.25 -11.24 -14.72
C TYR A 52 13.95 -11.24 -16.09
N ASP A 53 14.92 -10.35 -16.26
CA ASP A 53 15.54 -10.08 -17.54
C ASP A 53 16.92 -10.74 -17.61
N ILE A 54 17.06 -11.71 -18.51
CA ILE A 54 18.30 -12.49 -18.69
C ILE A 54 19.55 -11.64 -18.99
N HIS A 55 19.40 -10.42 -19.54
CA HIS A 55 20.53 -9.57 -19.90
C HIS A 55 21.21 -8.94 -18.68
N TYR A 56 20.50 -8.91 -17.54
CA TYR A 56 21.05 -8.45 -16.26
C TYR A 56 21.52 -9.59 -15.36
N VAL A 57 21.52 -10.84 -15.85
CA VAL A 57 22.05 -12.00 -15.14
C VAL A 57 23.57 -11.83 -14.95
N PRO A 58 24.08 -11.77 -13.71
CA PRO A 58 25.52 -11.79 -13.44
C PRO A 58 26.17 -13.03 -14.05
N PHE A 59 27.43 -12.91 -14.47
CA PHE A 59 28.14 -13.98 -15.19
C PHE A 59 28.01 -15.35 -14.49
N ASP A 60 28.18 -15.38 -13.17
CA ASP A 60 28.15 -16.59 -12.35
C ASP A 60 26.78 -17.26 -12.34
N LEU A 61 25.69 -16.50 -12.49
CA LEU A 61 24.31 -17.03 -12.48
C LEU A 61 23.83 -17.49 -13.87
N LYS A 62 24.64 -17.35 -14.92
CA LYS A 62 24.28 -17.79 -16.28
C LYS A 62 23.86 -19.26 -16.38
N PRO A 63 24.48 -20.24 -15.68
CA PRO A 63 24.05 -21.64 -15.76
C PRO A 63 22.60 -21.89 -15.33
N ILE A 64 22.08 -21.12 -14.37
CA ILE A 64 20.70 -21.25 -13.86
C ILE A 64 19.71 -20.26 -14.49
N ALA A 65 20.15 -19.46 -15.47
CA ALA A 65 19.35 -18.39 -16.06
C ALA A 65 18.04 -18.88 -16.71
N PHE A 66 17.97 -20.14 -17.14
CA PHE A 66 16.79 -20.75 -17.73
C PHE A 66 15.59 -20.88 -16.78
N LEU A 67 15.83 -20.80 -15.45
CA LEU A 67 14.80 -20.84 -14.41
C LEU A 67 14.05 -19.50 -14.25
N LEU A 68 14.65 -18.36 -14.65
CA LEU A 68 14.08 -17.03 -14.44
C LEU A 68 12.64 -16.92 -14.98
N GLY A 69 11.77 -16.38 -14.14
CA GLY A 69 10.34 -16.23 -14.42
C GLY A 69 9.45 -16.78 -13.30
N ARG A 70 8.14 -16.79 -13.56
CA ARG A 70 7.12 -17.26 -12.63
C ARG A 70 6.36 -18.44 -13.21
N TRP A 71 6.56 -19.60 -12.61
CA TRP A 71 5.98 -20.87 -13.02
C TRP A 71 4.79 -21.17 -12.14
N ARG A 72 3.65 -21.55 -12.70
CA ARG A 72 2.43 -21.77 -11.93
C ARG A 72 1.62 -22.90 -12.52
N SER A 73 1.06 -23.75 -11.66
CA SER A 73 0.17 -24.84 -12.04
C SER A 73 -0.96 -24.90 -11.02
N GLU A 74 -2.22 -24.79 -11.45
CA GLU A 74 -3.36 -24.91 -10.53
C GLU A 74 -3.65 -26.38 -10.17
N PHE A 75 -3.32 -27.33 -11.06
CA PHE A 75 -3.73 -28.73 -10.96
C PHE A 75 -2.65 -29.75 -11.36
N GLY A 76 -1.43 -29.31 -11.72
CA GLY A 76 -0.38 -30.19 -12.23
C GLY A 76 0.42 -30.92 -11.16
N GLY A 77 0.26 -30.58 -9.87
CA GLY A 77 0.95 -31.20 -8.76
C GLY A 77 0.31 -32.48 -8.28
N LYS A 78 1.14 -33.47 -7.92
CA LYS A 78 0.78 -34.77 -7.34
C LYS A 78 1.68 -35.02 -6.14
N ALA A 79 1.09 -35.14 -4.96
CA ALA A 79 1.77 -35.56 -3.74
C ALA A 79 1.47 -37.04 -3.49
N ARG A 80 2.50 -37.83 -3.19
CA ARG A 80 2.43 -39.27 -2.92
C ARG A 80 3.52 -39.63 -1.93
N PHE A 81 3.18 -40.18 -0.77
CA PHE A 81 4.17 -40.74 0.17
C PHE A 81 3.43 -41.73 1.08
N PRO A 82 4.05 -42.80 1.59
CA PRO A 82 3.34 -43.84 2.34
C PRO A 82 2.55 -43.34 3.57
N THR A 83 2.91 -42.18 4.14
CA THR A 83 2.27 -41.58 5.31
C THR A 83 1.25 -40.48 4.99
N ILE A 84 1.00 -40.17 3.71
CA ILE A 84 0.01 -39.16 3.28
C ILE A 84 -0.96 -39.77 2.26
N PRO A 85 -2.23 -39.35 2.21
CA PRO A 85 -3.10 -39.73 1.10
C PRO A 85 -2.53 -39.20 -0.22
N ASN A 86 -2.72 -39.93 -1.32
CA ASN A 86 -2.38 -39.42 -2.66
C ASN A 86 -3.34 -38.28 -3.00
N PHE A 87 -2.83 -37.05 -3.17
CA PHE A 87 -3.64 -35.90 -3.55
C PHE A 87 -2.98 -35.09 -4.67
N THR A 88 -3.78 -34.25 -5.32
CA THR A 88 -3.32 -33.26 -6.30
C THR A 88 -3.30 -31.87 -5.68
N TYR A 89 -2.33 -31.05 -6.09
CA TYR A 89 -2.10 -29.73 -5.51
C TYR A 89 -1.73 -28.70 -6.59
N GLY A 90 -1.94 -27.42 -6.27
CA GLY A 90 -1.47 -26.30 -7.07
C GLY A 90 -0.21 -25.67 -6.45
N GLU A 91 0.67 -25.14 -7.28
CA GLU A 91 1.92 -24.52 -6.84
C GLU A 91 2.32 -23.37 -7.75
N GLN A 92 3.05 -22.39 -7.19
CA GLN A 92 3.71 -21.34 -7.93
C GLN A 92 5.16 -21.19 -7.47
N LEU A 93 6.10 -21.27 -8.41
CA LEU A 93 7.50 -20.90 -8.24
C LEU A 93 7.75 -19.50 -8.80
N ASP A 94 8.64 -18.74 -8.17
CA ASP A 94 9.09 -17.43 -8.64
C ASP A 94 10.62 -17.36 -8.53
N PHE A 95 11.28 -17.22 -9.67
CA PHE A 95 12.74 -17.09 -9.81
C PHE A 95 13.06 -15.70 -10.35
N LYS A 96 13.74 -14.87 -9.56
CA LYS A 96 14.11 -13.49 -9.92
C LYS A 96 15.51 -13.15 -9.46
N LEU A 97 16.22 -12.31 -10.20
CA LEU A 97 17.52 -11.78 -9.77
C LEU A 97 17.38 -11.03 -8.44
N SER A 98 18.35 -11.23 -7.56
CA SER A 98 18.48 -10.43 -6.33
C SER A 98 19.04 -9.04 -6.65
N ASP A 99 18.69 -8.04 -5.85
CA ASP A 99 19.35 -6.75 -5.89
C ASP A 99 20.81 -6.93 -5.45
N THR A 100 21.74 -6.89 -6.41
CA THR A 100 23.14 -7.26 -6.18
C THR A 100 23.81 -6.26 -5.24
N PRO A 101 24.33 -6.68 -4.07
CA PRO A 101 25.17 -5.81 -3.24
C PRO A 101 26.49 -5.53 -3.96
N LEU A 102 27.10 -4.36 -3.70
CA LEU A 102 28.40 -3.97 -4.28
C LEU A 102 29.54 -4.94 -3.93
N PHE A 103 29.38 -5.74 -2.87
CA PHE A 103 30.28 -6.81 -2.46
C PHE A 103 29.46 -8.01 -1.96
N GLY A 104 29.67 -9.20 -2.51
CA GLY A 104 28.99 -10.44 -2.14
C GLY A 104 28.89 -11.44 -3.31
N MET A 105 28.55 -12.70 -3.03
CA MET A 105 28.23 -13.66 -4.09
C MET A 105 26.86 -13.33 -4.72
N PRO A 106 26.74 -13.26 -6.05
CA PRO A 106 25.46 -13.11 -6.72
C PRO A 106 24.49 -14.25 -6.35
N SER A 107 23.20 -13.92 -6.21
CA SER A 107 22.15 -14.90 -5.98
C SER A 107 20.89 -14.62 -6.80
N MET A 108 20.08 -15.66 -6.97
CA MET A 108 18.72 -15.58 -7.51
C MET A 108 17.75 -15.86 -6.37
N ASN A 109 16.82 -14.95 -6.12
CA ASN A 109 15.72 -15.17 -5.18
C ASN A 109 14.83 -16.30 -5.70
N TYR A 110 14.49 -17.22 -4.81
CA TYR A 110 13.55 -18.31 -5.04
C TYR A 110 12.40 -18.21 -4.05
N SER A 111 11.17 -18.44 -4.51
CA SER A 111 10.05 -18.72 -3.62
C SER A 111 9.08 -19.71 -4.25
N ALA A 112 8.60 -20.67 -3.46
CA ALA A 112 7.52 -21.58 -3.80
C ALA A 112 6.31 -21.36 -2.87
N PHE A 113 5.12 -21.49 -3.43
CA PHE A 113 3.86 -21.45 -2.67
C PHE A 113 2.94 -22.56 -3.17
N ALA A 114 2.59 -23.51 -2.30
CA ALA A 114 1.76 -24.66 -2.62
C ALA A 114 0.41 -24.62 -1.88
N TRP A 115 -0.68 -24.99 -2.57
CA TRP A 115 -2.04 -24.94 -2.04
C TRP A 115 -2.90 -26.16 -2.42
N GLY A 116 -3.85 -26.50 -1.54
CA GLY A 116 -4.85 -27.54 -1.77
C GLY A 116 -5.87 -27.12 -2.83
N ILE A 117 -6.28 -28.04 -3.71
CA ILE A 117 -7.17 -27.70 -4.84
C ILE A 117 -8.58 -27.30 -4.39
N ASN A 118 -9.12 -27.95 -3.35
CA ASN A 118 -10.55 -27.85 -3.01
C ASN A 118 -10.95 -26.53 -2.30
N ASN A 119 -10.03 -25.95 -1.54
CA ASN A 119 -10.27 -24.79 -0.66
C ASN A 119 -9.17 -23.72 -0.75
N LYS A 120 -8.11 -23.96 -1.54
CA LYS A 120 -6.89 -23.13 -1.64
C LYS A 120 -6.21 -22.88 -0.30
N GLU A 121 -6.31 -23.82 0.65
CA GLU A 121 -5.54 -23.78 1.88
C GLU A 121 -4.04 -23.90 1.58
N SER A 122 -3.23 -23.12 2.30
CA SER A 122 -1.76 -23.14 2.16
C SER A 122 -1.23 -24.46 2.69
N LEU A 123 -0.61 -25.26 1.81
CA LEU A 123 0.05 -26.51 2.20
C LEU A 123 1.44 -26.21 2.75
N HIS A 124 2.24 -25.49 1.99
CA HIS A 124 3.51 -24.91 2.45
C HIS A 124 3.89 -23.68 1.63
N SER A 125 4.79 -22.88 2.19
CA SER A 125 5.46 -21.75 1.55
C SER A 125 6.94 -21.85 1.83
N GLU A 126 7.76 -21.75 0.79
CA GLU A 126 9.22 -21.87 0.83
C GLU A 126 9.84 -20.59 0.25
N TYR A 127 10.84 -20.02 0.91
CA TYR A 127 11.57 -18.83 0.47
C TYR A 127 13.06 -19.06 0.59
N GLY A 128 13.85 -18.62 -0.37
CA GLY A 128 15.27 -18.94 -0.39
C GLY A 128 16.09 -18.24 -1.46
N PHE A 129 17.33 -18.69 -1.58
CA PHE A 129 18.29 -18.18 -2.56
C PHE A 129 18.97 -19.34 -3.30
N LEU A 130 19.05 -19.22 -4.62
CA LEU A 130 19.94 -20.01 -5.46
C LEU A 130 21.27 -19.26 -5.65
N THR A 131 22.37 -19.94 -5.42
CA THR A 131 23.73 -19.46 -5.70
C THR A 131 24.45 -20.42 -6.61
N VAL A 132 25.38 -19.91 -7.42
CA VAL A 132 26.28 -20.72 -8.25
C VAL A 132 27.70 -20.51 -7.73
N LYS A 133 28.42 -21.59 -7.47
CA LYS A 133 29.83 -21.52 -7.07
C LYS A 133 30.64 -21.01 -8.27
N ASN A 134 31.37 -19.91 -8.05
CA ASN A 134 32.03 -19.14 -9.11
C ASN A 134 32.82 -20.04 -10.10
N HIS A 135 32.60 -19.79 -11.40
CA HIS A 135 33.16 -20.52 -12.54
C HIS A 135 32.88 -22.04 -12.57
N THR A 136 31.81 -22.52 -11.92
CA THR A 136 31.39 -23.94 -11.95
C THR A 136 29.90 -24.09 -12.27
N ASN A 137 29.48 -25.33 -12.53
CA ASN A 137 28.06 -25.71 -12.57
C ASN A 137 27.54 -26.20 -11.21
N THR A 138 28.32 -26.05 -10.12
CA THR A 138 27.87 -26.42 -8.77
C THR A 138 26.99 -25.32 -8.20
N ILE A 139 25.84 -25.69 -7.66
CA ILE A 139 24.83 -24.77 -7.13
C ILE A 139 24.44 -25.12 -5.70
N GLY A 140 24.04 -24.09 -4.95
CA GLY A 140 23.42 -24.22 -3.64
C GLY A 140 22.02 -23.58 -3.64
N LEU A 141 21.06 -24.26 -3.03
CA LEU A 141 19.73 -23.75 -2.71
C LEU A 141 19.59 -23.73 -1.18
N THR A 142 19.39 -22.55 -0.59
CA THR A 142 19.11 -22.41 0.85
C THR A 142 17.69 -21.89 1.04
N THR A 143 16.85 -22.58 1.82
CA THR A 143 15.43 -22.21 1.99
C THR A 143 14.95 -22.23 3.44
N VAL A 144 13.89 -21.48 3.70
CA VAL A 144 13.12 -21.46 4.94
C VAL A 144 11.63 -21.65 4.62
N MET A 145 10.96 -22.47 5.41
CA MET A 145 9.59 -22.92 5.16
C MET A 145 8.64 -22.53 6.30
N ASN A 146 7.38 -22.21 5.96
CA ASN A 146 6.37 -21.78 6.94
C ASN A 146 5.94 -22.87 7.95
N ASN A 147 6.22 -24.14 7.67
CA ASN A 147 6.03 -25.28 8.57
C ASN A 147 7.22 -25.46 9.56
N GLY A 148 8.23 -24.60 9.52
CA GLY A 148 9.32 -24.57 10.49
C GLY A 148 10.54 -25.40 10.14
N PHE A 149 10.71 -25.73 8.86
CA PHE A 149 11.92 -26.33 8.30
C PHE A 149 12.82 -25.29 7.62
N THR A 150 14.11 -25.58 7.54
CA THR A 150 15.08 -24.88 6.70
C THR A 150 16.03 -25.90 6.09
N THR A 151 16.32 -25.79 4.80
CA THR A 151 17.20 -26.73 4.09
C THR A 151 18.40 -26.01 3.49
N VAL A 152 19.52 -26.73 3.45
CA VAL A 152 20.67 -26.43 2.60
C VAL A 152 20.79 -27.59 1.64
N GLU A 153 20.59 -27.33 0.35
CA GLU A 153 20.69 -28.32 -0.72
C GLU A 153 21.82 -27.92 -1.67
N GLU A 154 22.70 -28.86 -2.05
CA GLU A 154 23.79 -28.64 -3.02
C GLU A 154 23.70 -29.60 -4.19
N GLY A 155 24.16 -29.18 -5.37
CA GLY A 155 23.92 -29.92 -6.59
C GLY A 155 24.70 -29.45 -7.81
N GLN A 156 24.30 -29.96 -8.98
CA GLN A 156 24.88 -29.57 -10.26
C GLN A 156 23.82 -29.20 -11.30
N VAL A 157 24.17 -28.25 -12.16
CA VAL A 157 23.46 -27.91 -13.40
C VAL A 157 24.02 -28.75 -14.56
N SER A 158 23.13 -29.32 -15.37
CA SER A 158 23.47 -29.98 -16.62
C SER A 158 22.43 -29.63 -17.69
N GLY A 159 22.81 -28.78 -18.64
CA GLY A 159 21.86 -28.19 -19.60
C GLY A 159 20.75 -27.44 -18.87
N ASN A 160 19.49 -27.75 -19.20
CA ASN A 160 18.32 -27.12 -18.59
C ASN A 160 17.75 -27.93 -17.38
N ARG A 161 18.60 -28.71 -16.70
CA ARG A 161 18.27 -29.55 -15.54
C ARG A 161 19.18 -29.23 -14.37
N ILE A 162 18.59 -29.08 -13.18
CA ILE A 162 19.31 -29.07 -11.91
C ILE A 162 18.91 -30.26 -11.07
N VAL A 163 19.88 -30.87 -10.40
CA VAL A 163 19.67 -31.91 -9.38
C VAL A 163 20.40 -31.47 -8.13
N LEU A 164 19.63 -31.23 -7.08
CA LEU A 164 20.03 -30.79 -5.74
C LEU A 164 19.85 -31.95 -4.76
N LYS A 165 20.77 -32.10 -3.82
CA LYS A 165 20.71 -33.07 -2.72
C LYS A 165 20.78 -32.33 -1.38
N LEU A 166 20.10 -32.89 -0.38
CA LEU A 166 20.17 -32.36 0.98
C LEU A 166 21.59 -32.45 1.54
N VAL A 167 22.07 -31.33 2.11
CA VAL A 167 23.32 -31.25 2.87
C VAL A 167 23.01 -31.08 4.36
N ASP A 168 22.04 -30.23 4.70
CA ASP A 168 21.59 -30.03 6.08
C ASP A 168 20.10 -29.65 6.14
N ILE A 169 19.44 -30.02 7.25
CA ILE A 169 18.05 -29.68 7.53
C ILE A 169 17.84 -29.25 8.99
N GLY A 170 17.57 -27.95 9.17
CA GLY A 170 17.11 -27.41 10.44
C GLY A 170 15.60 -27.57 10.59
N ARG A 171 15.14 -27.84 11.83
CA ARG A 171 13.72 -27.88 12.19
C ARG A 171 13.47 -27.26 13.56
N ILE A 172 12.34 -26.58 13.71
CA ILE A 172 11.88 -26.11 15.03
C ILE A 172 11.49 -27.30 15.93
N SER A 173 11.73 -27.18 17.24
CA SER A 173 11.63 -28.29 18.21
C SER A 173 10.21 -28.82 18.45
N TRP A 174 9.18 -28.14 17.95
CA TRP A 174 7.77 -28.56 18.02
C TRP A 174 7.14 -28.82 16.64
N SER A 175 7.94 -28.94 15.57
CA SER A 175 7.45 -29.49 14.30
C SER A 175 7.01 -30.95 14.51
N ARG A 176 5.86 -31.32 13.96
CA ARG A 176 5.22 -32.63 14.16
C ARG A 176 5.50 -33.63 13.04
N ASP A 177 6.16 -33.17 11.97
CA ASP A 177 6.47 -34.00 10.82
C ASP A 177 7.62 -34.98 11.13
N LEU A 178 7.62 -36.12 10.43
CA LEU A 178 8.68 -37.12 10.57
C LEU A 178 10.05 -36.51 10.21
N PRO A 179 11.15 -36.94 10.86
CA PRO A 179 12.48 -36.53 10.45
C PRO A 179 12.75 -36.96 9.00
N VAL A 180 12.93 -35.97 8.13
CA VAL A 180 13.53 -36.14 6.81
C VAL A 180 15.03 -36.39 7.03
N LEU A 181 15.56 -37.43 6.39
CA LEU A 181 16.97 -37.82 6.50
C LEU A 181 17.77 -37.42 5.26
N ASP A 182 17.17 -37.54 4.07
CA ASP A 182 17.75 -37.13 2.80
C ASP A 182 16.62 -36.68 1.86
N MET A 183 16.95 -35.84 0.89
CA MET A 183 16.04 -35.28 -0.09
C MET A 183 16.78 -35.01 -1.40
N ILE A 184 16.15 -35.37 -2.52
CA ILE A 184 16.66 -35.06 -3.87
C ILE A 184 15.61 -34.20 -4.58
N ARG A 185 15.97 -32.96 -4.89
CA ARG A 185 15.15 -32.04 -5.68
C ARG A 185 15.67 -31.97 -7.10
N GLU A 186 14.81 -32.25 -8.05
CA GLU A 186 15.08 -32.07 -9.47
C GLU A 186 14.18 -30.97 -10.03
N ILE A 187 14.76 -30.03 -10.77
CA ILE A 187 14.01 -29.06 -11.57
C ILE A 187 14.55 -29.09 -13.00
N THR A 188 13.68 -29.44 -13.95
CA THR A 188 14.02 -29.67 -15.36
C THR A 188 13.09 -28.85 -16.25
N LEU A 189 13.65 -27.99 -17.10
CA LEU A 189 12.90 -27.37 -18.20
C LEU A 189 12.86 -28.36 -19.36
N ILE A 190 11.73 -29.06 -19.50
CA ILE A 190 11.54 -30.14 -20.48
C ILE A 190 11.47 -29.58 -21.89
N ASP A 191 10.77 -28.46 -22.03
CA ASP A 191 10.59 -27.72 -23.27
C ASP A 191 10.49 -26.21 -22.94
N PRO A 192 10.54 -25.29 -23.92
CA PRO A 192 10.53 -23.85 -23.64
C PRO A 192 9.33 -23.35 -22.81
N THR A 193 8.24 -24.12 -22.78
CA THR A 193 6.96 -23.81 -22.13
C THR A 193 6.59 -24.70 -20.95
N THR A 194 7.42 -25.69 -20.57
CA THR A 194 7.12 -26.61 -19.47
C THR A 194 8.31 -26.80 -18.54
N LEU A 195 8.16 -26.35 -17.29
CA LEU A 195 9.06 -26.72 -16.19
C LEU A 195 8.46 -27.90 -15.43
N GLU A 196 9.28 -28.89 -15.09
CA GLU A 196 8.94 -30.01 -14.20
C GLU A 196 9.78 -29.90 -12.92
N GLN A 197 9.14 -30.06 -11.76
CA GLN A 197 9.80 -30.21 -10.48
C GLN A 197 9.43 -31.58 -9.90
N ARG A 198 10.44 -32.29 -9.39
CA ARG A 198 10.28 -33.56 -8.67
C ARG A 198 11.02 -33.46 -7.35
N LEU A 199 10.40 -33.96 -6.30
CA LEU A 199 11.01 -34.08 -4.98
C LEU A 199 10.96 -35.54 -4.56
N GLN A 200 12.11 -36.12 -4.28
CA GLN A 200 12.24 -37.41 -3.63
C GLN A 200 12.68 -37.20 -2.19
N MET A 201 12.19 -38.04 -1.27
CA MET A 201 12.41 -37.87 0.16
C MET A 201 12.68 -39.22 0.82
N GLU A 202 13.66 -39.25 1.73
CA GLU A 202 13.91 -40.34 2.67
C GLU A 202 13.57 -39.87 4.08
N THR A 203 12.91 -40.73 4.87
CA THR A 203 12.57 -40.47 6.27
C THR A 203 13.00 -41.68 7.10
N LEU A 204 13.03 -41.52 8.43
CA LEU A 204 13.41 -42.60 9.36
C LEU A 204 12.67 -43.93 9.13
N THR A 205 11.45 -43.90 8.59
CA THR A 205 10.61 -45.08 8.35
C THR A 205 10.54 -45.53 6.89
N HIS A 206 11.03 -44.74 5.93
CA HIS A 206 10.89 -45.01 4.51
C HIS A 206 12.08 -44.50 3.69
N LYS A 207 12.71 -45.39 2.91
CA LYS A 207 13.81 -45.09 1.98
C LYS A 207 13.41 -44.07 0.92
N MET A 208 14.42 -43.46 0.28
CA MET A 208 14.28 -42.51 -0.83
C MET A 208 13.26 -42.97 -1.89
N GLN A 209 12.23 -42.16 -2.08
CA GLN A 209 11.16 -42.36 -3.07
C GLN A 209 10.52 -41.03 -3.46
N ASP A 210 9.79 -41.00 -4.58
CA ASP A 210 9.01 -39.82 -5.00
C ASP A 210 8.05 -39.37 -3.89
N HIS A 211 8.13 -38.08 -3.53
CA HIS A 211 7.26 -37.41 -2.57
C HIS A 211 6.29 -36.43 -3.27
N THR A 212 6.82 -35.56 -4.14
CA THR A 212 6.02 -34.69 -4.99
C THR A 212 6.52 -34.68 -6.43
N PHE A 213 5.57 -34.48 -7.34
CA PHE A 213 5.80 -34.30 -8.77
C PHE A 213 4.86 -33.21 -9.27
N ILE A 214 5.38 -32.23 -10.00
CA ILE A 214 4.55 -31.19 -10.60
C ILE A 214 5.10 -30.76 -11.97
N ARG A 215 4.17 -30.57 -12.91
CA ARG A 215 4.44 -29.83 -14.16
C ARG A 215 3.80 -28.46 -14.09
N PHE A 216 4.59 -27.46 -14.41
CA PHE A 216 4.20 -26.08 -14.62
C PHE A 216 4.10 -25.83 -16.13
N PRO A 217 2.91 -26.00 -16.75
CA PRO A 217 2.68 -25.40 -18.06
C PRO A 217 2.82 -23.88 -17.91
N VAL A 218 3.39 -23.21 -18.90
CA VAL A 218 3.57 -21.75 -18.86
C VAL A 218 2.23 -21.04 -18.67
N LEU A 219 2.09 -20.41 -17.49
CA LEU A 219 1.21 -19.26 -17.29
C LEU A 219 1.96 -17.95 -17.59
N PHE A 220 3.28 -17.89 -17.33
CA PHE A 220 4.17 -16.80 -17.75
C PHE A 220 5.61 -17.32 -17.99
N LYS A 221 6.18 -17.14 -19.19
CA LYS A 221 7.64 -17.08 -19.37
C LYS A 221 7.99 -16.02 -20.41
N LEU A 222 9.07 -15.30 -20.12
CA LEU A 222 9.80 -14.50 -21.11
C LEU A 222 10.83 -15.42 -21.75
N LEU A 223 10.52 -15.86 -22.98
CA LEU A 223 11.09 -17.07 -23.56
C LEU A 223 12.55 -16.91 -23.99
N LEU A 224 13.39 -17.72 -23.33
CA LEU A 224 14.59 -18.36 -23.87
C LEU A 224 14.75 -19.77 -23.22
N TYR A 225 15.49 -20.72 -23.81
CA TYR A 225 15.22 -21.40 -25.10
C TYR A 225 15.97 -22.76 -25.14
N SER A 226 16.14 -23.30 -26.36
CA SER A 226 16.88 -24.50 -26.84
C SER A 226 16.38 -25.85 -26.29
N GLY A 227 16.17 -26.90 -27.11
CA GLY A 227 16.14 -27.01 -28.58
C GLY A 227 15.68 -28.41 -29.03
N ASN A 228 15.19 -28.54 -30.29
CA ASN A 228 14.78 -29.76 -31.00
C ASN A 228 13.60 -30.63 -30.45
N VAL A 229 12.50 -30.70 -31.21
CA VAL A 229 11.84 -31.93 -31.74
C VAL A 229 10.62 -31.52 -32.62
N LYS A 230 10.26 -32.33 -33.62
CA LYS A 230 9.20 -32.06 -34.63
C LYS A 230 7.77 -32.24 -34.05
N PRO A 231 6.75 -31.54 -34.62
CA PRO A 231 5.37 -31.65 -34.15
C PRO A 231 4.64 -32.88 -34.70
N CYS A 232 3.80 -33.51 -33.88
CA CYS A 232 2.72 -34.39 -34.32
C CYS A 232 1.37 -33.69 -34.14
N SER A 233 0.54 -33.74 -35.19
CA SER A 233 -0.75 -33.05 -35.27
C SER A 233 -1.85 -33.79 -34.49
N ILE A 234 -2.67 -33.06 -33.72
CA ILE A 234 -4.03 -33.51 -33.36
C ILE A 234 -5.01 -32.36 -33.62
N TYR A 235 -5.99 -32.62 -34.49
CA TYR A 235 -7.11 -31.74 -34.79
C TYR A 235 -8.19 -31.83 -33.70
N VAL A 236 -8.78 -30.68 -33.32
CA VAL A 236 -10.21 -30.62 -32.93
C VAL A 236 -10.81 -29.33 -33.51
N ARG A 237 -11.86 -29.46 -34.34
CA ARG A 237 -12.73 -28.35 -34.77
C ARG A 237 -13.78 -28.08 -33.70
N PHE A 238 -14.23 -26.84 -33.54
CA PHE A 238 -15.64 -26.54 -33.30
C PHE A 238 -16.08 -25.29 -34.06
N ASN A 239 -17.35 -25.29 -34.49
CA ASN A 239 -17.93 -24.35 -35.45
C ASN A 239 -18.60 -23.13 -34.78
N ASN A 240 -18.70 -22.06 -35.59
CA ASN A 240 -19.80 -21.09 -35.69
C ASN A 240 -20.49 -20.56 -34.40
N CYS A 241 -20.42 -19.23 -34.23
CA CYS A 241 -21.62 -18.43 -33.96
C CYS A 241 -21.48 -17.03 -34.60
N SER A 242 -22.39 -16.69 -35.51
CA SER A 242 -22.50 -15.39 -36.17
C SER A 242 -23.75 -14.67 -35.68
N GLY A 243 -23.67 -13.37 -35.35
CA GLY A 243 -24.87 -12.63 -34.92
C GLY A 243 -24.67 -11.14 -34.61
N PHE A 244 -24.95 -10.30 -35.63
CA PHE A 244 -25.54 -8.94 -35.56
C PHE A 244 -25.05 -7.87 -34.56
N MET A 245 -24.57 -6.75 -35.13
CA MET A 245 -24.67 -5.39 -34.58
C MET A 245 -25.84 -4.63 -35.22
N PRO A 246 -26.29 -3.52 -34.60
CA PRO A 246 -26.66 -2.33 -35.35
C PRO A 246 -26.07 -1.01 -34.80
N SER A 247 -25.41 -0.25 -35.70
CA SER A 247 -25.34 1.22 -35.85
C SER A 247 -25.49 2.19 -34.64
N ASP A 248 -24.40 2.93 -34.34
CA ASP A 248 -24.16 4.41 -34.42
C ASP A 248 -25.32 5.44 -34.21
N PRO A 249 -25.07 6.74 -33.91
CA PRO A 249 -23.77 7.45 -33.81
C PRO A 249 -23.60 8.50 -32.66
N GLY A 250 -22.38 9.06 -32.55
CA GLY A 250 -22.05 10.30 -31.81
C GLY A 250 -20.95 10.08 -30.74
N TRP A 251 -19.79 10.76 -30.75
CA TRP A 251 -19.48 12.10 -31.26
C TRP A 251 -18.12 12.16 -31.98
N ASN A 252 -18.03 13.02 -32.99
CA ASN A 252 -16.79 13.49 -33.61
C ASN A 252 -16.78 15.02 -33.53
N VAL A 253 -15.68 15.63 -33.04
CA VAL A 253 -15.27 17.06 -33.19
C VAL A 253 -14.07 17.29 -32.24
N TYR A 254 -12.90 17.86 -32.56
CA TYR A 254 -12.23 18.32 -33.80
C TYR A 254 -10.73 17.90 -33.65
N ILE A 255 -10.03 17.35 -34.65
CA ILE A 255 -9.24 18.06 -35.69
C ILE A 255 -8.07 18.90 -35.11
N SER A 256 -6.84 18.88 -35.63
CA SER A 256 -6.07 17.93 -36.47
C SER A 256 -4.65 18.50 -36.64
N LEU A 257 -3.63 17.66 -36.89
CA LEU A 257 -2.56 18.03 -37.82
C LEU A 257 -2.18 16.80 -38.67
N PHE A 258 -2.62 16.79 -39.92
CA PHE A 258 -2.20 15.84 -40.93
C PHE A 258 -0.82 16.25 -41.48
N VAL A 259 0.09 15.30 -41.58
CA VAL A 259 1.10 15.27 -42.65
C VAL A 259 0.97 13.93 -43.37
N ASN A 260 0.97 13.98 -44.69
CA ASN A 260 0.62 12.86 -45.56
C ASN A 260 1.87 12.23 -46.21
N LYS A 261 1.77 10.95 -46.58
CA LYS A 261 2.67 10.15 -47.43
C LYS A 261 4.04 9.68 -46.92
N SER A 262 4.20 8.37 -47.14
CA SER A 262 5.38 7.67 -47.70
C SER A 262 6.50 7.18 -46.77
N HIS A 263 7.09 6.06 -47.19
CA HIS A 263 8.16 5.33 -46.52
C HIS A 263 9.39 6.21 -46.20
N LYS A 264 9.74 6.36 -44.91
CA LYS A 264 11.12 6.38 -44.40
C LYS A 264 11.21 6.34 -42.85
N SER A 265 12.37 5.84 -42.40
CA SER A 265 13.05 5.88 -41.09
C SER A 265 12.38 5.37 -39.79
N ASN A 266 13.23 4.78 -38.94
CA ASN A 266 12.94 4.25 -37.60
C ASN A 266 12.89 5.35 -36.50
N GLU A 267 12.83 6.63 -36.86
CA GLU A 267 13.01 7.76 -35.92
C GLU A 267 11.77 8.06 -35.05
N THR A 268 10.63 7.45 -35.35
CA THR A 268 9.33 7.78 -34.74
C THR A 268 9.11 7.17 -33.35
N HIS A 269 9.74 6.04 -33.01
CA HIS A 269 9.51 5.38 -31.72
C HIS A 269 10.24 6.05 -30.55
N ASP A 270 11.48 6.51 -30.74
CA ASP A 270 12.19 7.30 -29.71
C ASP A 270 11.59 8.69 -29.55
N ALA A 271 11.07 9.29 -30.64
CA ALA A 271 10.26 10.51 -30.57
C ALA A 271 8.99 10.31 -29.72
N LEU A 272 8.31 9.16 -29.82
CA LEU A 272 7.12 8.85 -29.00
C LEU A 272 7.46 8.62 -27.52
N ARG A 273 8.56 7.93 -27.20
CA ARG A 273 8.97 7.66 -25.80
C ARG A 273 9.56 8.89 -25.11
N SER A 274 10.33 9.69 -25.84
CA SER A 274 10.76 11.02 -25.35
C SER A 274 9.58 11.98 -25.23
N SER A 275 8.59 11.93 -26.14
CA SER A 275 7.32 12.68 -26.03
C SER A 275 6.53 12.32 -24.77
N GLU A 276 6.32 11.03 -24.47
CA GLU A 276 5.58 10.64 -23.26
C GLU A 276 6.32 11.07 -21.97
N THR A 277 7.64 10.92 -21.93
CA THR A 277 8.47 11.36 -20.81
C THR A 277 8.43 12.89 -20.65
N SER A 278 8.44 13.63 -21.76
CA SER A 278 8.33 15.10 -21.78
C SER A 278 6.94 15.58 -21.39
N ALA A 279 5.86 14.89 -21.81
CA ALA A 279 4.49 15.19 -21.43
C ALA A 279 4.26 14.97 -19.92
N ARG A 280 4.80 13.89 -19.35
CA ARG A 280 4.79 13.66 -17.89
C ARG A 280 5.57 14.74 -17.15
N LYS A 281 6.73 15.16 -17.67
CA LYS A 281 7.52 16.26 -17.10
C LYS A 281 6.75 17.59 -17.12
N LEU A 282 6.21 17.98 -18.28
CA LEU A 282 5.38 19.18 -18.45
C LEU A 282 4.14 19.17 -17.55
N TYR A 283 3.52 18.00 -17.34
CA TYR A 283 2.38 17.85 -16.43
C TYR A 283 2.78 18.06 -14.96
N ARG A 284 3.93 17.52 -14.53
CA ARG A 284 4.47 17.77 -13.18
C ARG A 284 4.92 19.23 -13.01
N GLU A 285 5.53 19.84 -14.04
CA GLU A 285 5.89 21.27 -14.07
C GLU A 285 4.66 22.18 -13.99
N ALA A 286 3.57 21.85 -14.68
CA ALA A 286 2.29 22.58 -14.56
C ALA A 286 1.75 22.48 -13.12
N CYS A 287 1.67 21.28 -12.55
CA CYS A 287 1.25 21.08 -11.17
C CYS A 287 2.15 21.82 -10.16
N LYS A 288 3.45 21.98 -10.41
CA LYS A 288 4.35 22.76 -9.54
C LYS A 288 3.83 24.18 -9.29
N ILE A 289 3.21 24.79 -10.31
CA ILE A 289 2.72 26.16 -10.31
C ILE A 289 1.22 26.21 -9.94
N THR A 290 0.39 25.27 -10.41
CA THR A 290 -1.06 25.34 -10.19
C THR A 290 -1.52 24.77 -8.84
N CYS A 291 -0.80 23.82 -8.25
CA CYS A 291 -1.18 23.20 -6.98
C CYS A 291 -1.14 24.22 -5.84
N SER A 292 -2.30 24.47 -5.22
CA SER A 292 -2.40 25.20 -3.95
C SER A 292 -2.69 24.21 -2.83
N ILE A 293 -1.93 24.29 -1.73
CA ILE A 293 -2.13 23.51 -0.51
C ILE A 293 -2.44 24.47 0.64
N GLU A 294 -3.52 24.23 1.35
CA GLU A 294 -3.92 24.96 2.56
C GLU A 294 -4.04 23.99 3.73
N ILE A 295 -3.52 24.38 4.89
CA ILE A 295 -3.75 23.67 6.16
C ILE A 295 -5.16 24.04 6.63
N VAL A 296 -5.93 23.06 7.09
CA VAL A 296 -7.31 23.27 7.57
C VAL A 296 -7.53 22.58 8.90
N GLU A 297 -8.29 23.22 9.78
CA GLU A 297 -8.44 22.80 11.18
C GLU A 297 -9.86 23.01 11.72
N SER A 298 -10.46 21.99 12.33
CA SER A 298 -11.63 22.16 13.19
C SER A 298 -11.19 22.42 14.62
N ILE A 299 -11.77 23.42 15.29
CA ILE A 299 -11.60 23.66 16.73
C ILE A 299 -12.94 23.39 17.44
N PRO A 300 -12.97 22.66 18.57
CA PRO A 300 -14.18 22.46 19.36
C PRO A 300 -14.76 23.78 19.88
N ASP A 301 -16.09 23.90 19.88
CA ASP A 301 -16.78 25.04 20.51
C ASP A 301 -16.29 25.24 21.95
N ASN A 302 -16.10 26.49 22.35
CA ASN A 302 -15.53 26.91 23.65
C ASN A 302 -14.07 26.48 23.94
N LEU A 303 -13.33 25.96 22.95
CA LEU A 303 -11.87 25.82 23.05
C LEU A 303 -11.23 27.05 22.40
N THR A 304 -10.45 27.81 23.19
CA THR A 304 -9.87 29.10 22.77
C THR A 304 -8.35 29.12 22.91
N PHE A 305 -7.66 29.78 21.98
CA PHE A 305 -6.22 29.98 22.03
C PHE A 305 -5.91 31.48 22.01
N ASP A 306 -5.18 31.96 23.01
CA ASP A 306 -4.87 33.38 23.16
C ASP A 306 -4.05 33.89 21.96
N SER A 307 -4.58 34.92 21.29
CA SER A 307 -3.93 35.63 20.17
C SER A 307 -3.51 34.75 18.97
N ALA A 308 -4.06 33.55 18.82
CA ALA A 308 -3.69 32.63 17.73
C ALA A 308 -4.54 32.88 16.46
N ILE A 309 -3.86 32.99 15.31
CA ILE A 309 -4.53 32.95 14.00
C ILE A 309 -4.85 31.48 13.68
N LEU A 310 -6.12 31.16 13.50
CA LEU A 310 -6.56 29.79 13.18
C LEU A 310 -6.55 29.54 11.66
N PRO A 311 -6.23 28.31 11.20
CA PRO A 311 -6.41 27.92 9.81
C PRO A 311 -7.89 27.97 9.35
N LYS A 312 -8.12 27.87 8.04
CA LYS A 312 -9.46 27.70 7.46
C LYS A 312 -10.12 26.46 8.06
N SER A 313 -11.41 26.54 8.43
CA SER A 313 -12.07 25.41 9.09
C SER A 313 -12.31 24.22 8.16
N THR A 314 -12.35 23.00 8.69
CA THR A 314 -12.72 21.80 7.90
C THR A 314 -14.09 21.96 7.25
N PHE A 315 -15.05 22.57 7.96
CA PHE A 315 -16.37 22.91 7.39
C PHE A 315 -16.25 23.86 6.18
N ALA A 316 -15.49 24.95 6.30
CA ALA A 316 -15.28 25.89 5.20
C ALA A 316 -14.58 25.22 4.01
N ALA A 317 -13.60 24.35 4.26
CA ALA A 317 -12.90 23.58 3.25
C ALA A 317 -13.83 22.62 2.49
N TRP A 318 -14.66 21.86 3.21
CA TRP A 318 -15.62 20.93 2.58
C TRP A 318 -16.72 21.68 1.84
N ASN A 319 -17.29 22.73 2.42
CA ASN A 319 -18.31 23.55 1.75
C ASN A 319 -17.75 24.18 0.45
N MET A 320 -16.49 24.62 0.45
CA MET A 320 -15.80 25.10 -0.75
C MET A 320 -15.61 23.99 -1.79
N LEU A 321 -15.11 22.82 -1.41
CA LEU A 321 -14.94 21.68 -2.33
C LEU A 321 -16.25 21.22 -2.97
N LEU A 322 -17.33 21.13 -2.19
CA LEU A 322 -18.63 20.71 -2.70
C LEU A 322 -19.25 21.76 -3.63
N ALA A 323 -19.04 23.06 -3.35
CA ALA A 323 -19.47 24.15 -4.21
C ALA A 323 -18.69 24.22 -5.54
N LEU A 324 -17.40 23.87 -5.53
CA LEU A 324 -16.55 23.81 -6.72
C LEU A 324 -16.82 22.58 -7.63
N ALA A 325 -17.58 21.59 -7.16
CA ALA A 325 -17.78 20.35 -7.89
C ALA A 325 -18.70 20.51 -9.10
N GLU A 326 -18.22 20.17 -10.29
CA GLU A 326 -18.94 20.27 -11.57
C GLU A 326 -19.35 18.90 -12.13
N ASN A 327 -18.51 17.87 -12.01
CA ASN A 327 -18.69 16.59 -12.72
C ASN A 327 -18.71 15.37 -11.78
N GLU A 328 -17.78 15.27 -10.83
CA GLU A 328 -17.62 14.09 -9.98
C GLU A 328 -17.10 14.42 -8.57
N ILE A 329 -17.69 13.77 -7.56
CA ILE A 329 -17.23 13.80 -6.16
C ILE A 329 -17.01 12.36 -5.68
N ASN A 330 -15.79 12.02 -5.27
CA ASN A 330 -15.41 10.72 -4.74
C ASN A 330 -15.07 10.82 -3.26
N ILE A 331 -15.76 10.06 -2.40
CA ILE A 331 -15.68 10.19 -0.94
C ILE A 331 -15.26 8.87 -0.30
N ALA A 332 -14.13 8.85 0.39
CA ALA A 332 -13.80 7.78 1.34
C ALA A 332 -14.12 8.28 2.75
N ALA A 333 -15.10 7.67 3.42
CA ALA A 333 -15.54 8.07 4.76
C ALA A 333 -15.58 6.87 5.72
N TYR A 334 -14.78 6.91 6.80
CA TYR A 334 -14.88 5.91 7.89
C TYR A 334 -16.32 5.72 8.40
N LYS A 335 -17.09 6.81 8.41
CA LYS A 335 -18.53 6.80 8.64
C LYS A 335 -19.18 8.08 8.13
N THR A 336 -20.48 8.04 7.84
CA THR A 336 -21.33 9.24 7.73
C THR A 336 -22.26 9.40 8.92
N SER A 337 -22.27 10.61 9.49
CA SER A 337 -23.29 11.04 10.45
C SER A 337 -23.31 12.57 10.56
N LEU A 338 -23.87 13.22 9.55
CA LEU A 338 -23.86 14.67 9.35
C LEU A 338 -25.01 15.40 10.06
N ARG A 339 -26.12 14.72 10.37
CA ARG A 339 -27.34 15.37 10.90
C ARG A 339 -27.67 15.05 12.36
N GLY A 340 -26.80 14.33 13.06
CA GLY A 340 -26.93 14.00 14.49
C GLY A 340 -28.12 13.14 14.94
N LYS A 341 -29.10 12.84 14.05
CA LYS A 341 -30.41 12.21 14.35
C LYS A 341 -30.43 10.91 15.16
N HIS A 342 -29.30 10.23 15.31
CA HIS A 342 -29.16 8.99 16.09
C HIS A 342 -28.77 9.24 17.56
N ILE A 343 -28.37 10.46 17.90
CA ILE A 343 -28.02 10.95 19.25
C ILE A 343 -28.99 12.04 19.67
N LEU A 344 -29.36 12.92 18.74
CA LEU A 344 -30.20 14.08 18.99
C LEU A 344 -31.67 13.74 18.74
N ASN A 345 -32.49 13.89 19.78
CA ASN A 345 -33.94 13.74 19.70
C ASN A 345 -34.65 14.97 19.09
N LYS A 346 -33.91 16.08 18.88
CA LYS A 346 -34.38 17.36 18.33
C LYS A 346 -33.23 18.03 17.55
N PRO A 347 -33.49 18.96 16.61
CA PRO A 347 -32.45 19.78 15.99
C PRO A 347 -31.67 20.58 17.04
N ASP A 348 -30.36 20.78 16.80
CA ASP A 348 -29.45 21.51 17.69
C ASP A 348 -28.48 22.35 16.84
N LEU A 349 -28.05 23.51 17.34
CA LEU A 349 -27.15 24.40 16.59
C LEU A 349 -25.79 23.74 16.27
N SER A 350 -25.36 22.78 17.09
CA SER A 350 -24.12 22.04 16.86
C SER A 350 -24.14 21.17 15.58
N THR A 351 -25.30 20.77 15.06
CA THR A 351 -25.39 20.03 13.78
C THR A 351 -25.46 20.91 12.54
N GLU A 352 -25.64 22.22 12.67
CA GLU A 352 -25.91 23.12 11.53
C GLU A 352 -24.85 23.02 10.42
N MET A 353 -23.56 22.95 10.79
CA MET A 353 -22.46 22.76 9.83
C MET A 353 -22.54 21.41 9.11
N GLY A 354 -22.93 20.35 9.82
CA GLY A 354 -23.07 19.01 9.25
C GLY A 354 -24.30 18.91 8.34
N GLU A 355 -25.43 19.51 8.75
CA GLU A 355 -26.65 19.60 7.95
C GLU A 355 -26.41 20.36 6.64
N LYS A 356 -25.67 21.48 6.68
CA LYS A 356 -25.24 22.20 5.47
C LYS A 356 -24.40 21.33 4.52
N ILE A 357 -23.48 20.50 5.03
CA ILE A 357 -22.71 19.56 4.20
C ILE A 357 -23.60 18.43 3.65
N PHE A 358 -24.57 17.94 4.42
CA PHE A 358 -25.56 16.96 3.95
C PHE A 358 -26.40 17.52 2.80
N ASP A 359 -26.88 18.76 2.92
CA ASP A 359 -27.68 19.41 1.90
C ASP A 359 -26.85 19.75 0.65
N GLN A 360 -25.60 20.18 0.80
CA GLN A 360 -24.67 20.34 -0.33
C GLN A 360 -24.48 19.04 -1.12
N LEU A 361 -24.30 17.90 -0.44
CA LEU A 361 -24.18 16.58 -1.07
C LEU A 361 -25.49 16.13 -1.73
N LEU A 362 -26.63 16.41 -1.09
CA LEU A 362 -27.95 16.13 -1.66
C LEU A 362 -28.13 16.89 -2.98
N LYS A 363 -27.97 18.21 -2.95
CA LYS A 363 -28.11 19.10 -4.11
C LYS A 363 -27.10 18.80 -5.22
N ALA A 364 -25.87 18.43 -4.87
CA ALA A 364 -24.85 18.02 -5.84
C ALA A 364 -25.38 16.90 -6.75
N GLY A 365 -25.93 15.83 -6.16
CA GLY A 365 -26.47 14.70 -6.93
C GLY A 365 -27.83 14.97 -7.57
N THR A 366 -28.78 15.58 -6.84
CA THR A 366 -30.19 15.65 -7.29
C THR A 366 -30.53 16.89 -8.11
N GLU A 367 -29.88 18.03 -7.86
CA GLU A 367 -30.17 19.31 -8.53
C GLU A 367 -29.10 19.70 -9.55
N ARG A 368 -27.82 19.43 -9.23
CA ARG A 368 -26.67 19.77 -10.09
C ARG A 368 -26.15 18.60 -10.93
N HIS A 369 -26.72 17.40 -10.75
CA HIS A 369 -26.38 16.16 -11.46
C HIS A 369 -24.89 15.77 -11.43
N VAL A 370 -24.16 16.23 -10.42
CA VAL A 370 -22.77 15.86 -10.14
C VAL A 370 -22.72 14.39 -9.73
N ARG A 371 -21.79 13.62 -10.31
CA ARG A 371 -21.66 12.19 -10.04
C ARG A 371 -21.01 11.96 -8.67
N VAL A 372 -21.81 11.77 -7.63
CA VAL A 372 -21.29 11.50 -6.28
C VAL A 372 -21.12 9.98 -6.05
N ARG A 373 -19.91 9.55 -5.68
CA ARG A 373 -19.57 8.18 -5.30
C ARG A 373 -18.95 8.14 -3.91
N MET A 374 -19.38 7.19 -3.07
CA MET A 374 -18.89 7.06 -1.69
C MET A 374 -18.60 5.62 -1.30
N VAL A 375 -17.43 5.41 -0.68
CA VAL A 375 -17.07 4.16 0.02
C VAL A 375 -17.10 4.42 1.52
N GLU A 376 -17.79 3.56 2.26
CA GLU A 376 -17.87 3.61 3.73
C GLU A 376 -17.39 2.32 4.39
N ASN A 377 -16.94 2.41 5.65
CA ASN A 377 -16.59 1.23 6.44
C ASN A 377 -17.80 0.32 6.70
N TYR A 378 -17.56 -0.99 6.68
CA TYR A 378 -18.54 -1.99 7.13
C TYR A 378 -17.89 -3.11 7.96
N PRO A 379 -18.52 -3.57 9.06
CA PRO A 379 -19.74 -3.03 9.65
C PRO A 379 -19.52 -1.61 10.22
N PRO A 380 -20.59 -0.79 10.35
CA PRO A 380 -20.52 0.46 11.11
C PRO A 380 -20.04 0.19 12.54
N LYS A 381 -19.35 1.16 13.16
CA LYS A 381 -18.78 0.98 14.50
C LYS A 381 -19.83 1.18 15.58
N ASP A 382 -20.55 2.30 15.53
CA ASP A 382 -21.55 2.69 16.52
C ASP A 382 -22.95 2.75 15.87
N ARG A 383 -24.02 2.63 16.67
CA ARG A 383 -25.41 2.67 16.18
C ARG A 383 -25.70 4.03 15.54
N GLY A 384 -26.10 4.05 14.27
CA GLY A 384 -26.41 5.27 13.53
C GLY A 384 -25.25 5.84 12.70
N ASP A 385 -24.05 5.27 12.80
CA ASP A 385 -23.02 5.44 11.77
C ASP A 385 -23.56 4.93 10.42
N ASN A 386 -23.17 5.59 9.33
CA ASN A 386 -23.57 5.34 7.94
C ASN A 386 -25.04 5.66 7.59
N ALA A 387 -25.84 6.13 8.56
CA ALA A 387 -27.27 6.41 8.35
C ALA A 387 -27.51 7.55 7.34
N ASP A 388 -26.65 8.57 7.34
CA ASP A 388 -26.79 9.71 6.43
C ASP A 388 -26.32 9.38 5.00
N GLY A 389 -25.28 8.55 4.85
CA GLY A 389 -24.87 8.02 3.55
C GLY A 389 -25.93 7.11 2.92
N LEU A 390 -26.60 6.28 3.74
CA LEU A 390 -27.78 5.54 3.30
C LEU A 390 -28.92 6.48 2.88
N SER A 391 -29.18 7.53 3.67
CA SER A 391 -30.23 8.53 3.40
C SER A 391 -29.96 9.40 2.17
N LEU A 392 -28.71 9.59 1.76
CA LEU A 392 -28.33 10.27 0.51
C LEU A 392 -28.51 9.31 -0.67
N ALA A 393 -28.04 8.07 -0.54
CA ALA A 393 -28.20 7.04 -1.56
C ALA A 393 -29.68 6.73 -1.87
N SER A 394 -30.54 6.63 -0.85
CA SER A 394 -31.98 6.39 -1.02
C SER A 394 -32.73 7.55 -1.68
N LYS A 395 -32.13 8.75 -1.70
CA LYS A 395 -32.64 9.93 -2.41
C LYS A 395 -32.06 10.09 -3.83
N GLY A 396 -31.25 9.13 -4.29
CA GLY A 396 -30.56 9.21 -5.59
C GLY A 396 -29.38 10.19 -5.63
N ALA A 397 -28.98 10.77 -4.50
CA ALA A 397 -27.94 11.80 -4.46
C ALA A 397 -26.52 11.25 -4.65
N LEU A 398 -26.28 9.97 -4.33
CA LEU A 398 -24.97 9.35 -4.48
C LEU A 398 -25.05 7.83 -4.69
N HIS A 399 -24.01 7.28 -5.32
CA HIS A 399 -23.78 5.84 -5.35
C HIS A 399 -22.90 5.43 -4.18
N ARG A 400 -23.38 4.49 -3.35
CA ARG A 400 -22.74 4.08 -2.10
C ARG A 400 -22.23 2.64 -2.18
N ARG A 401 -21.02 2.37 -1.68
CA ARG A 401 -20.50 1.01 -1.46
C ARG A 401 -20.00 0.83 -0.02
N SER A 402 -20.27 -0.34 0.55
CA SER A 402 -19.84 -0.74 1.90
C SER A 402 -18.56 -1.58 1.81
N LEU A 403 -17.43 -1.10 2.33
CA LEU A 403 -16.16 -1.83 2.31
C LEU A 403 -15.93 -2.62 3.61
N HIS A 404 -15.92 -3.94 3.49
CA HIS A 404 -15.83 -4.87 4.62
C HIS A 404 -14.42 -5.49 4.76
N LEU A 405 -13.43 -4.71 5.18
CA LEU A 405 -12.02 -5.15 5.30
C LEU A 405 -11.83 -6.41 6.16
N LYS A 406 -12.64 -6.59 7.21
CA LYS A 406 -12.61 -7.78 8.08
C LYS A 406 -12.80 -9.10 7.31
N LYS A 407 -13.50 -9.11 6.17
CA LYS A 407 -13.63 -10.31 5.32
C LYS A 407 -12.30 -10.73 4.67
N TYR A 408 -11.38 -9.79 4.48
CA TYR A 408 -10.12 -9.99 3.76
C TYR A 408 -8.93 -10.19 4.69
N TYR A 409 -8.89 -9.49 5.83
CA TYR A 409 -7.76 -9.55 6.79
C TYR A 409 -8.09 -10.22 8.13
N GLY A 410 -9.35 -10.62 8.37
CA GLY A 410 -9.84 -11.12 9.66
C GLY A 410 -10.02 -10.03 10.75
N SER A 411 -9.38 -8.87 10.58
CA SER A 411 -9.56 -7.65 11.38
C SER A 411 -9.57 -6.40 10.50
N GLY A 412 -9.57 -5.22 11.11
CA GLY A 412 -9.43 -3.94 10.42
C GLY A 412 -10.72 -3.29 9.90
N THR A 413 -10.63 -2.01 9.55
CA THR A 413 -11.75 -1.16 9.12
C THR A 413 -11.33 -0.19 8.00
N MET A 414 -12.26 0.31 7.19
CA MET A 414 -11.94 1.34 6.19
C MET A 414 -11.84 2.70 6.87
N HIS A 415 -10.66 3.11 7.33
CA HIS A 415 -10.46 4.32 8.16
C HIS A 415 -9.98 5.54 7.37
N SER A 416 -9.97 5.45 6.04
CA SER A 416 -9.64 6.55 5.13
C SER A 416 -10.69 7.65 5.16
N LYS A 417 -10.24 8.91 5.00
CA LYS A 417 -11.04 10.13 5.18
C LYS A 417 -10.60 11.18 4.16
N PHE A 418 -11.26 11.20 3.01
CA PHE A 418 -10.95 12.19 1.97
C PHE A 418 -12.12 12.41 1.00
N PHE A 419 -12.07 13.56 0.33
CA PHE A 419 -12.90 13.91 -0.82
C PHE A 419 -11.96 14.14 -2.01
N VAL A 420 -12.27 13.62 -3.20
CA VAL A 420 -11.66 14.05 -4.48
C VAL A 420 -12.76 14.62 -5.37
N VAL A 421 -12.54 15.83 -5.89
CA VAL A 421 -13.48 16.58 -6.72
C VAL A 421 -12.84 16.89 -8.07
N ASP A 422 -13.54 16.51 -9.14
CA ASP A 422 -13.20 16.79 -10.56
C ASP A 422 -11.74 16.54 -10.96
N ASP A 423 -11.11 15.54 -10.34
CA ASP A 423 -9.73 15.13 -10.58
C ASP A 423 -8.72 16.29 -10.44
N ARG A 424 -9.08 17.31 -9.65
CA ARG A 424 -8.39 18.60 -9.55
C ARG A 424 -8.28 19.13 -8.13
N HIS A 425 -9.24 18.81 -7.25
CA HIS A 425 -9.28 19.28 -5.87
C HIS A 425 -9.47 18.11 -4.89
N PHE A 426 -8.95 18.21 -3.67
CA PHE A 426 -9.24 17.23 -2.63
C PHE A 426 -9.13 17.79 -1.20
N TYR A 427 -9.77 17.11 -0.26
CA TYR A 427 -9.48 17.21 1.17
C TYR A 427 -8.93 15.89 1.67
N LEU A 428 -7.89 15.91 2.49
CA LEU A 428 -7.37 14.75 3.22
C LEU A 428 -7.07 15.16 4.66
N GLY A 429 -7.56 14.42 5.65
CA GLY A 429 -7.32 14.75 7.05
C GLY A 429 -8.01 13.83 8.05
N SER A 430 -7.94 14.20 9.32
CA SER A 430 -8.44 13.34 10.40
C SER A 430 -9.97 13.32 10.54
N ALA A 431 -10.68 14.31 9.97
CA ALA A 431 -12.11 14.49 10.16
C ALA A 431 -12.96 13.37 9.57
N ASN A 432 -13.77 12.73 10.41
CA ASN A 432 -14.83 11.82 9.97
C ASN A 432 -15.96 12.63 9.32
N LEU A 433 -16.71 12.06 8.37
CA LEU A 433 -17.86 12.72 7.73
C LEU A 433 -19.07 12.80 8.67
N ASP A 434 -18.87 13.51 9.78
CA ASP A 434 -19.63 13.50 11.01
C ASP A 434 -19.70 14.94 11.55
N TRP A 435 -20.87 15.40 11.99
CA TRP A 435 -21.05 16.78 12.47
C TRP A 435 -20.08 17.14 13.61
N ARG A 436 -19.75 16.19 14.48
CA ARG A 436 -18.80 16.39 15.60
C ARG A 436 -17.40 16.75 15.11
N SER A 437 -17.00 16.30 13.92
CA SER A 437 -15.69 16.63 13.34
C SER A 437 -15.60 18.07 12.80
N LEU A 438 -16.71 18.81 12.78
CA LEU A 438 -16.76 20.18 12.25
C LEU A 438 -16.62 21.25 13.34
N ASN A 439 -17.15 21.00 14.54
CA ASN A 439 -17.16 21.95 15.66
C ASN A 439 -17.08 21.31 17.06
N GLN A 440 -16.91 19.99 17.20
CA GLN A 440 -16.77 19.32 18.52
C GLN A 440 -15.45 18.55 18.71
N LYS A 441 -14.60 18.45 17.68
CA LYS A 441 -13.32 17.76 17.73
C LYS A 441 -12.22 18.66 17.21
N MET A 442 -11.02 18.55 17.77
CA MET A 442 -9.85 19.05 17.06
C MET A 442 -9.54 18.07 15.95
N GLU A 443 -9.56 18.55 14.71
CA GLU A 443 -9.30 17.79 13.51
C GLU A 443 -8.37 18.60 12.62
N LEU A 444 -7.33 17.99 12.05
CA LEU A 444 -6.40 18.63 11.14
C LEU A 444 -6.42 17.92 9.79
N GLY A 445 -6.32 18.71 8.72
CA GLY A 445 -6.17 18.19 7.37
C GLY A 445 -5.52 19.18 6.43
N VAL A 446 -5.55 18.82 5.16
CA VAL A 446 -5.16 19.67 4.04
C VAL A 446 -6.34 19.81 3.08
N LEU A 447 -6.55 21.04 2.62
CA LEU A 447 -7.33 21.35 1.43
C LEU A 447 -6.35 21.58 0.29
N VAL A 448 -6.49 20.83 -0.79
CA VAL A 448 -5.63 20.96 -1.97
C VAL A 448 -6.50 21.32 -3.18
N LEU A 449 -6.13 22.39 -3.86
CA LEU A 449 -6.86 22.97 -4.99
C LEU A 449 -5.99 23.02 -6.23
N ASN A 450 -6.60 22.94 -7.42
CA ASN A 450 -5.92 23.12 -8.71
C ASN A 450 -4.72 22.17 -8.93
N CYS A 451 -4.76 20.98 -8.33
CA CYS A 451 -3.65 20.04 -8.27
C CYS A 451 -4.00 18.68 -8.89
N PRO A 452 -4.18 18.61 -10.22
CA PRO A 452 -4.68 17.41 -10.89
C PRO A 452 -3.69 16.24 -10.86
N CYS A 453 -2.41 16.48 -10.57
CA CYS A 453 -1.43 15.42 -10.30
C CYS A 453 -1.81 14.63 -9.03
N LEU A 454 -1.91 15.30 -7.89
CA LEU A 454 -2.23 14.66 -6.61
C LEU A 454 -3.69 14.22 -6.50
N ALA A 455 -4.63 14.95 -7.10
CA ALA A 455 -6.05 14.59 -7.07
C ALA A 455 -6.33 13.28 -7.82
N LYS A 456 -5.73 13.07 -9.00
CA LYS A 456 -5.81 11.79 -9.74
C LYS A 456 -5.07 10.67 -9.02
N ASP A 457 -3.90 10.97 -8.47
CA ASP A 457 -3.12 10.02 -7.67
C ASP A 457 -3.92 9.50 -6.44
N LEU A 458 -4.64 10.39 -5.75
CA LEU A 458 -5.59 10.02 -4.68
C LEU A 458 -6.83 9.27 -5.21
N LYS A 459 -7.33 9.64 -6.40
CA LYS A 459 -8.43 8.91 -7.07
C LYS A 459 -8.08 7.45 -7.35
N HIS A 460 -6.83 7.13 -7.66
CA HIS A 460 -6.41 5.73 -7.85
C HIS A 460 -6.56 4.90 -6.55
N ILE A 461 -6.32 5.50 -5.39
CA ILE A 461 -6.60 4.87 -4.09
C ILE A 461 -8.11 4.69 -3.88
N PHE A 462 -8.91 5.71 -4.20
CA PHE A 462 -10.38 5.59 -4.17
C PHE A 462 -10.90 4.46 -5.08
N ALA A 463 -10.37 4.35 -6.30
CA ALA A 463 -10.76 3.30 -7.25
C ALA A 463 -10.48 1.90 -6.69
N SER A 464 -9.34 1.72 -6.00
CA SER A 464 -9.00 0.47 -5.31
C SER A 464 -10.04 0.11 -4.24
N TYR A 465 -10.45 1.06 -3.41
CA TYR A 465 -11.49 0.85 -2.39
C TYR A 465 -12.88 0.59 -3.02
N TRP A 466 -13.21 1.35 -4.07
CA TRP A 466 -14.48 1.23 -4.79
C TRP A 466 -14.62 -0.16 -5.43
N ASN A 467 -13.56 -0.67 -6.05
CA ASN A 467 -13.52 -1.98 -6.70
C ASN A 467 -13.58 -3.12 -5.65
N LEU A 468 -12.80 -3.04 -4.57
CA LEU A 468 -12.83 -4.01 -3.46
C LEU A 468 -14.21 -4.16 -2.82
N ALA A 469 -14.95 -3.06 -2.72
CA ALA A 469 -16.31 -3.07 -2.18
C ALA A 469 -17.35 -3.71 -3.13
N SER A 470 -16.94 -4.16 -4.33
CA SER A 470 -17.79 -4.88 -5.30
C SER A 470 -17.28 -6.25 -5.74
N GLN A 471 -16.02 -6.61 -5.43
CA GLN A 471 -15.41 -7.86 -5.89
C GLN A 471 -15.00 -8.77 -4.72
N PRO A 472 -15.12 -10.10 -4.84
CA PRO A 472 -14.78 -11.03 -3.76
C PRO A 472 -13.27 -11.30 -3.60
N HIS A 473 -12.41 -10.78 -4.47
CA HIS A 473 -10.99 -11.14 -4.55
C HIS A 473 -10.07 -9.91 -4.66
N LEU A 474 -9.00 -9.90 -3.84
CA LEU A 474 -7.99 -8.82 -3.82
C LEU A 474 -7.17 -8.69 -5.12
N ASN A 475 -6.97 -9.80 -5.85
CA ASN A 475 -5.98 -9.92 -6.92
C ASN A 475 -6.38 -9.29 -8.28
N ASP A 476 -7.59 -8.73 -8.40
CA ASP A 476 -8.09 -8.11 -9.63
C ASP A 476 -8.24 -6.58 -9.56
N MET A 477 -7.75 -5.96 -8.48
CA MET A 477 -8.10 -4.58 -8.13
C MET A 477 -7.02 -3.53 -8.43
N LEU A 478 -5.76 -3.92 -8.52
CA LEU A 478 -4.61 -2.99 -8.60
C LEU A 478 -4.03 -2.97 -10.01
N ILE A 479 -4.62 -2.13 -10.87
CA ILE A 479 -4.20 -1.91 -12.27
C ILE A 479 -3.52 -0.53 -12.43
N SER A 480 -3.52 0.30 -11.37
CA SER A 480 -2.93 1.63 -11.40
C SER A 480 -1.56 1.65 -10.70
N GLU A 481 -0.60 2.29 -11.34
CA GLU A 481 0.72 2.62 -10.80
C GLU A 481 0.76 4.10 -10.38
N THR A 482 1.76 4.49 -9.59
CA THR A 482 2.06 5.90 -9.29
C THR A 482 3.56 6.17 -9.34
N ASP A 483 3.93 7.26 -10.00
CA ASP A 483 5.28 7.83 -10.04
C ASP A 483 5.46 8.97 -9.01
N ILE A 484 4.49 9.17 -8.11
CA ILE A 484 4.53 10.16 -7.01
C ILE A 484 4.68 9.42 -5.68
N ASN A 485 5.89 9.42 -5.13
CA ASN A 485 6.28 8.64 -3.96
C ASN A 485 7.51 9.24 -3.27
N HIS A 486 8.03 8.63 -2.20
CA HIS A 486 9.18 9.17 -1.45
C HIS A 486 10.48 9.30 -2.25
N LYS A 487 10.67 8.55 -3.34
CA LYS A 487 11.86 8.63 -4.21
C LYS A 487 11.67 9.67 -5.32
N THR A 488 10.43 9.84 -5.76
CA THR A 488 10.04 10.77 -6.84
C THR A 488 8.83 11.58 -6.39
N PRO A 489 8.99 12.52 -5.44
CA PRO A 489 7.88 13.36 -4.98
C PRO A 489 7.43 14.34 -6.08
N LEU A 490 6.27 14.96 -5.89
CA LEU A 490 5.84 16.09 -6.71
C LEU A 490 6.27 17.38 -6.02
N THR A 491 7.15 18.17 -6.64
CA THR A 491 7.48 19.51 -6.13
C THR A 491 6.34 20.49 -6.44
N VAL A 492 5.85 21.22 -5.45
CA VAL A 492 4.83 22.29 -5.57
C VAL A 492 5.27 23.56 -4.87
N GLN A 493 4.65 24.71 -5.20
CA GLN A 493 4.87 25.95 -4.46
C GLN A 493 3.99 26.03 -3.21
N TYR A 494 4.59 26.28 -2.03
CA TYR A 494 3.88 26.72 -0.84
C TYR A 494 4.49 28.02 -0.30
N LYS A 495 3.71 29.11 -0.31
CA LYS A 495 4.17 30.47 0.05
C LYS A 495 5.50 30.88 -0.62
N GLY A 496 5.68 30.50 -1.89
CA GLY A 496 6.89 30.81 -2.69
C GLY A 496 8.10 29.90 -2.42
N VAL A 497 7.91 28.77 -1.74
CA VAL A 497 8.96 27.78 -1.47
C VAL A 497 8.62 26.45 -2.14
N ASP A 498 9.61 25.90 -2.85
CA ASP A 498 9.58 24.53 -3.39
C ASP A 498 9.36 23.52 -2.26
N THR A 499 8.28 22.76 -2.38
CA THR A 499 7.78 21.84 -1.35
C THR A 499 7.52 20.49 -2.01
N ASP A 500 8.30 19.48 -1.66
CA ASP A 500 8.16 18.14 -2.21
C ASP A 500 7.03 17.41 -1.49
N VAL A 501 6.02 16.94 -2.22
CA VAL A 501 4.82 16.31 -1.66
C VAL A 501 4.48 14.97 -2.31
N TYR A 502 3.97 14.03 -1.51
CA TYR A 502 3.40 12.77 -1.98
C TYR A 502 2.35 12.23 -1.01
N ILE A 503 1.51 11.31 -1.49
CA ILE A 503 0.51 10.62 -0.66
C ILE A 503 1.03 9.22 -0.33
N ALA A 504 1.12 8.90 0.95
CA ALA A 504 1.42 7.57 1.46
C ALA A 504 0.12 6.88 1.94
N ALA A 505 0.05 5.55 1.89
CA ALA A 505 -1.18 4.81 2.17
C ALA A 505 -0.96 3.44 2.83
N SER A 506 -2.01 2.94 3.48
CA SER A 506 -2.13 1.62 4.12
C SER A 506 -3.47 0.95 3.83
N PRO A 507 -3.53 -0.39 3.96
CA PRO A 507 -2.41 -1.31 4.09
C PRO A 507 -1.70 -1.51 2.73
N THR A 508 -0.45 -1.98 2.74
CA THR A 508 0.34 -2.18 1.51
C THR A 508 -0.32 -3.07 0.46
N SER A 509 -1.19 -4.00 0.88
CA SER A 509 -1.96 -4.88 -0.01
C SER A 509 -3.11 -4.19 -0.78
N LEU A 510 -3.44 -2.92 -0.46
CA LEU A 510 -4.40 -2.08 -1.20
C LEU A 510 -3.72 -0.90 -1.91
N ASN A 511 -2.40 -0.83 -1.88
CA ASN A 511 -1.63 0.26 -2.47
C ASN A 511 -1.40 0.03 -3.96
N THR A 512 -1.48 1.12 -4.75
CA THR A 512 -1.02 1.15 -6.15
C THR A 512 0.47 0.84 -6.26
N VAL A 513 0.92 0.25 -7.37
CA VAL A 513 2.35 -0.02 -7.59
C VAL A 513 3.14 1.30 -7.48
N GLY A 514 4.26 1.30 -6.76
CA GLY A 514 5.08 2.49 -6.50
C GLY A 514 4.63 3.38 -5.33
N ARG A 515 3.45 3.16 -4.75
CA ARG A 515 2.96 3.91 -3.57
C ARG A 515 3.82 3.66 -2.34
N THR A 516 4.23 4.74 -1.66
CA THR A 516 4.90 4.66 -0.36
C THR A 516 3.94 4.20 0.75
N TRP A 517 4.41 3.34 1.64
CA TRP A 517 3.64 2.92 2.81
C TRP A 517 3.62 4.06 3.85
N ASP A 518 2.45 4.38 4.44
CA ASP A 518 2.36 5.43 5.46
C ASP A 518 3.23 5.16 6.69
N LEU A 519 3.38 3.89 7.10
CA LEU A 519 4.32 3.50 8.15
C LEU A 519 5.79 3.77 7.76
N GLU A 520 6.18 3.43 6.53
CA GLU A 520 7.53 3.66 6.00
C GLU A 520 7.85 5.16 5.99
N ALA A 521 6.91 6.01 5.57
CA ALA A 521 7.06 7.46 5.62
C ALA A 521 7.26 7.98 7.06
N ILE A 522 6.48 7.50 8.03
CA ILE A 522 6.63 7.88 9.44
C ILE A 522 7.99 7.46 10.00
N VAL A 523 8.39 6.19 9.81
CA VAL A 523 9.66 5.65 10.32
C VAL A 523 10.87 6.31 9.65
N SER A 524 10.79 6.58 8.35
CA SER A 524 11.82 7.29 7.59
C SER A 524 12.00 8.72 8.09
N ALA A 525 10.90 9.47 8.26
CA ALA A 525 10.94 10.83 8.79
C ALA A 525 11.52 10.87 10.22
N ILE A 526 11.11 9.96 11.12
CA ILE A 526 11.68 9.82 12.47
C ILE A 526 13.19 9.54 12.43
N SER A 527 13.62 8.61 11.58
CA SER A 527 15.04 8.20 11.47
C SER A 527 15.91 9.28 10.81
N SER A 528 15.32 10.09 9.93
CA SER A 528 15.98 11.22 9.26
C SER A 528 16.17 12.42 10.19
N ALA A 529 15.31 12.61 11.19
CA ALA A 529 15.30 13.79 12.07
C ALA A 529 16.63 13.98 12.82
N LYS A 530 17.00 15.24 13.02
CA LYS A 530 18.26 15.68 13.63
C LYS A 530 18.06 16.72 14.73
N ARG A 531 16.88 17.33 14.85
CA ARG A 531 16.61 18.37 15.86
C ARG A 531 15.41 18.07 16.73
N PHE A 532 14.24 17.88 16.13
CA PHE A 532 13.02 17.60 16.89
C PHE A 532 12.06 16.68 16.13
N ILE A 533 11.23 15.98 16.89
CA ILE A 533 10.06 15.23 16.42
C ILE A 533 8.88 15.64 17.30
N TYR A 534 7.91 16.33 16.71
CA TYR A 534 6.67 16.74 17.39
C TYR A 534 5.49 15.97 16.82
N ILE A 535 4.70 15.31 17.67
CA ILE A 535 3.62 14.40 17.27
C ILE A 535 2.33 14.78 18.00
N HIS A 536 1.26 15.05 17.26
CA HIS A 536 -0.09 15.23 17.82
C HIS A 536 -1.00 14.15 17.23
N VAL A 537 -1.31 13.13 18.04
CA VAL A 537 -2.11 11.96 17.65
C VAL A 537 -3.17 11.65 18.70
N MET A 538 -4.32 11.10 18.30
CA MET A 538 -5.31 10.66 19.27
C MET A 538 -4.81 9.48 20.14
N ASP A 539 -4.12 8.51 19.54
CA ASP A 539 -3.59 7.32 20.21
C ASP A 539 -2.12 7.10 19.83
N PHE A 540 -1.33 6.69 20.82
CA PHE A 540 0.00 6.12 20.65
C PHE A 540 0.05 4.78 21.41
N ILE A 541 -0.21 3.68 20.69
CA ILE A 541 -0.30 2.35 21.28
C ILE A 541 0.50 1.36 20.42
N PRO A 542 1.76 1.06 20.78
CA PRO A 542 2.64 0.05 20.16
C PRO A 542 2.13 -1.41 20.23
N MET A 543 0.90 -1.66 19.80
CA MET A 543 0.23 -2.97 19.78
C MET A 543 -0.67 -3.12 18.56
N VAL A 544 -0.99 -4.37 18.23
CA VAL A 544 -2.16 -4.75 17.45
C VAL A 544 -3.30 -4.99 18.45
N LEU A 545 -4.32 -4.13 18.41
CA LEU A 545 -5.41 -4.01 19.38
C LEU A 545 -6.69 -4.74 18.98
N TYR A 546 -7.01 -4.73 17.67
CA TYR A 546 -8.29 -5.21 17.14
C TYR A 546 -8.22 -6.67 16.66
N LYS A 547 -7.04 -7.16 16.30
CA LYS A 547 -6.79 -8.60 16.17
C LYS A 547 -6.76 -9.29 17.54
N LYS A 548 -7.14 -10.58 17.57
CA LYS A 548 -7.05 -11.45 18.75
C LYS A 548 -6.17 -12.68 18.40
N PRO A 549 -5.23 -13.09 19.27
CA PRO A 549 -4.74 -12.37 20.45
C PRO A 549 -4.17 -11.00 20.08
N ARG A 550 -4.07 -10.10 21.08
CA ARG A 550 -3.40 -8.81 20.90
C ARG A 550 -1.90 -9.04 20.90
N ASN A 551 -1.19 -8.41 19.97
CA ASN A 551 0.25 -8.59 19.80
C ASN A 551 0.99 -7.28 20.09
N TYR A 552 2.21 -7.37 20.62
CA TYR A 552 3.11 -6.22 20.69
C TYR A 552 3.56 -5.82 19.26
N TRP A 553 3.68 -4.52 19.00
CA TRP A 553 4.07 -3.99 17.70
C TRP A 553 5.02 -2.79 17.89
N PRO A 554 6.35 -3.04 17.88
CA PRO A 554 7.34 -2.08 18.38
C PRO A 554 7.73 -0.98 17.40
N VAL A 555 7.23 -0.97 16.15
CA VAL A 555 7.92 -0.32 15.02
C VAL A 555 8.15 1.18 15.23
N ILE A 556 7.09 1.96 15.52
CA ILE A 556 7.22 3.41 15.73
C ILE A 556 7.90 3.71 17.08
N ASP A 557 7.57 2.97 18.15
CA ASP A 557 8.17 3.16 19.48
C ASP A 557 9.70 2.95 19.46
N THR A 558 10.17 1.93 18.75
CA THR A 558 11.61 1.68 18.53
C THR A 558 12.24 2.83 17.76
N ALA A 559 11.63 3.29 16.67
CA ALA A 559 12.15 4.41 15.89
C ALA A 559 12.29 5.69 16.72
N LEU A 560 11.29 6.01 17.57
CA LEU A 560 11.32 7.16 18.47
C LEU A 560 12.40 7.03 19.54
N ARG A 561 12.53 5.86 20.20
CA ARG A 561 13.60 5.61 21.18
C ARG A 561 14.99 5.77 20.55
N LYS A 562 15.18 5.27 19.32
CA LYS A 562 16.43 5.44 18.57
C LYS A 562 16.70 6.91 18.23
N ALA A 563 15.72 7.66 17.75
CA ALA A 563 15.90 9.08 17.44
C ALA A 563 16.35 9.89 18.68
N VAL A 564 15.78 9.60 19.85
CA VAL A 564 16.16 10.26 21.12
C VAL A 564 17.54 9.81 21.60
N ILE A 565 17.80 8.50 21.66
CA ILE A 565 19.02 7.94 22.25
C ILE A 565 20.22 8.07 21.31
N GLU A 566 20.09 7.56 20.08
CA GLU A 566 21.18 7.45 19.09
C GLU A 566 21.41 8.79 18.36
N SER A 567 20.35 9.54 18.04
CA SER A 567 20.44 10.80 17.27
C SER A 567 20.31 12.08 18.11
N GLY A 568 19.99 11.98 19.41
CA GLY A 568 19.93 13.14 20.31
C GLY A 568 18.79 14.13 20.02
N VAL A 569 17.65 13.63 19.51
CA VAL A 569 16.51 14.45 19.06
C VAL A 569 15.58 14.84 20.24
N GLU A 570 15.02 16.06 20.20
CA GLU A 570 13.94 16.50 21.09
C GLU A 570 12.60 15.87 20.66
N LEU A 571 12.02 15.01 21.50
CA LEU A 571 10.72 14.36 21.25
C LEU A 571 9.62 14.99 22.10
N LYS A 572 8.57 15.51 21.44
CA LYS A 572 7.34 15.97 22.10
C LYS A 572 6.12 15.23 21.55
N ILE A 573 5.36 14.58 22.42
CA ILE A 573 4.15 13.84 22.03
C ILE A 573 2.93 14.39 22.78
N LEU A 574 1.94 14.83 22.02
CA LEU A 574 0.65 15.31 22.50
C LEU A 574 -0.43 14.29 22.14
N VAL A 575 -1.09 13.70 23.13
CA VAL A 575 -2.14 12.69 22.92
C VAL A 575 -3.50 13.09 23.47
N ALA A 576 -4.57 12.45 22.99
CA ALA A 576 -5.92 12.68 23.52
C ALA A 576 -6.15 12.04 24.90
N ALA A 577 -7.10 12.59 25.65
CA ALA A 577 -7.72 11.90 26.78
C ALA A 577 -8.60 10.70 26.35
N LEU A 578 -8.72 9.74 27.28
CA LEU A 578 -9.59 8.56 27.38
C LEU A 578 -9.83 7.57 26.21
N HIS A 579 -9.08 7.58 25.11
CA HIS A 579 -9.05 6.37 24.27
C HIS A 579 -7.99 5.39 24.81
N PHE A 580 -8.35 4.12 25.00
CA PHE A 580 -7.51 3.05 25.59
C PHE A 580 -6.58 3.50 26.74
N VAL A 581 -7.14 4.16 27.76
CA VAL A 581 -6.41 4.78 28.90
C VAL A 581 -5.24 3.94 29.42
N LYS A 582 -5.51 2.68 29.77
CA LYS A 582 -4.53 1.80 30.40
C LYS A 582 -3.37 1.49 29.45
N GLU A 583 -3.67 1.15 28.20
CA GLU A 583 -2.66 0.82 27.19
C GLU A 583 -1.88 2.06 26.74
N ASN A 584 -2.54 3.17 26.34
CA ASN A 584 -1.88 4.43 25.96
C ASN A 584 -0.91 4.89 27.06
N LEU A 585 -1.41 5.05 28.30
CA LEU A 585 -0.58 5.58 29.38
C LEU A 585 0.55 4.63 29.78
N ALA A 586 0.40 3.31 29.67
CA ALA A 586 1.50 2.38 29.94
C ALA A 586 2.68 2.59 28.98
N PHE A 587 2.41 2.68 27.67
CA PHE A 587 3.46 2.92 26.68
C PHE A 587 4.02 4.34 26.74
N LEU A 588 3.18 5.35 26.97
CA LEU A 588 3.63 6.74 27.13
C LEU A 588 4.51 6.90 28.39
N LYS A 589 4.15 6.29 29.53
CA LYS A 589 5.03 6.24 30.72
C LYS A 589 6.36 5.56 30.38
N SER A 590 6.33 4.43 29.68
CA SER A 590 7.53 3.69 29.26
C SER A 590 8.42 4.47 28.28
N LEU A 591 7.84 5.31 27.42
CA LEU A 591 8.59 6.15 26.47
C LEU A 591 9.14 7.40 27.16
N GLN A 592 8.39 8.05 28.04
CA GLN A 592 8.90 9.18 28.82
C GLN A 592 9.98 8.77 29.83
N ALA A 593 9.97 7.52 30.30
CA ALA A 593 10.99 6.99 31.21
C ALA A 593 12.43 6.94 30.63
N ILE A 594 12.61 7.09 29.31
CA ILE A 594 13.96 7.23 28.71
C ILE A 594 14.45 8.70 28.64
N ASN A 595 13.67 9.66 29.14
CA ASN A 595 14.11 11.04 29.24
C ASN A 595 15.32 11.15 30.18
N GLY A 596 16.41 11.76 29.72
CA GLY A 596 17.69 11.81 30.43
C GLY A 596 18.62 10.62 30.19
N CYS A 597 18.21 9.58 29.45
CA CYS A 597 19.13 8.52 28.99
C CYS A 597 20.06 8.97 27.84
N SER A 598 19.84 10.17 27.30
CA SER A 598 20.70 10.83 26.31
C SER A 598 21.15 12.19 26.86
N THR A 599 22.39 12.59 26.58
CA THR A 599 22.90 13.93 26.95
C THR A 599 22.45 15.03 25.99
N LYS A 600 21.79 14.67 24.88
CA LYS A 600 21.32 15.60 23.83
C LYS A 600 19.82 15.47 23.56
N GLY A 601 19.30 14.24 23.54
CA GLY A 601 17.88 13.98 23.30
C GLY A 601 17.03 14.12 24.56
N SER A 602 15.75 14.42 24.38
CA SER A 602 14.78 14.58 25.47
C SER A 602 13.42 14.01 25.07
N VAL A 603 12.60 13.65 26.06
CA VAL A 603 11.22 13.18 25.86
C VAL A 603 10.28 13.91 26.81
N GLU A 604 9.36 14.69 26.25
CA GLU A 604 8.27 15.33 26.98
C GLU A 604 6.92 14.84 26.41
N ILE A 605 5.99 14.44 27.26
CA ILE A 605 4.67 13.93 26.85
C ILE A 605 3.57 14.68 27.59
N LYS A 606 2.54 15.08 26.85
CA LYS A 606 1.36 15.76 27.38
C LYS A 606 0.06 15.09 26.94
N ILE A 607 -0.94 15.17 27.82
CA ILE A 607 -2.33 14.77 27.55
C ILE A 607 -3.13 16.04 27.25
N PHE A 608 -3.82 16.06 26.12
CA PHE A 608 -4.70 17.13 25.70
C PHE A 608 -6.16 16.80 26.05
N ASN A 609 -6.78 17.64 26.88
CA ASN A 609 -8.16 17.48 27.32
C ASN A 609 -9.08 18.52 26.66
N VAL A 610 -10.08 18.08 25.90
CA VAL A 610 -11.09 19.01 25.33
C VAL A 610 -12.22 19.18 26.35
N PRO A 611 -12.46 20.40 26.88
CA PRO A 611 -13.45 20.59 27.93
C PRO A 611 -14.89 20.37 27.42
N ALA A 612 -15.75 19.88 28.31
CA ALA A 612 -17.20 19.76 28.10
C ALA A 612 -17.94 20.64 29.10
N ILE A 613 -18.23 21.89 28.70
CA ILE A 613 -18.73 22.96 29.57
C ILE A 613 -20.26 22.89 29.67
N THR A 614 -20.93 22.83 28.51
CA THR A 614 -22.40 22.81 28.47
C THR A 614 -22.97 21.44 28.86
N ALA A 615 -24.25 21.38 29.23
CA ALA A 615 -24.95 20.10 29.47
C ALA A 615 -24.96 19.22 28.21
N PHE A 616 -25.11 19.83 27.04
CA PHE A 616 -25.02 19.18 25.74
C PHE A 616 -23.63 18.57 25.48
N GLN A 617 -22.57 19.37 25.66
CA GLN A 617 -21.20 18.91 25.48
C GLN A 617 -20.86 17.74 26.41
N ARG A 618 -21.47 17.67 27.60
CA ARG A 618 -21.33 16.53 28.52
C ARG A 618 -22.00 15.24 28.01
N GLN A 619 -23.13 15.32 27.28
CA GLN A 619 -23.74 14.15 26.63
C GLN A 619 -22.84 13.56 25.53
N ILE A 620 -22.08 14.41 24.85
CA ILE A 620 -21.12 14.01 23.81
C ILE A 620 -19.66 14.02 24.28
N ALA A 621 -19.39 14.10 25.60
CA ALA A 621 -18.04 14.30 26.14
C ALA A 621 -17.06 13.24 25.62
N ARG A 622 -17.49 11.97 25.62
CA ARG A 622 -16.73 10.84 25.06
C ARG A 622 -16.29 11.07 23.62
N ASP A 623 -16.96 11.87 22.81
CA ASP A 623 -16.56 12.20 21.43
C ASP A 623 -15.89 13.57 21.28
N ARG A 624 -16.00 14.47 22.26
CA ARG A 624 -15.26 15.75 22.30
C ARG A 624 -13.81 15.50 22.75
N ARG A 625 -12.90 15.34 21.79
CA ARG A 625 -11.46 15.16 22.02
C ARG A 625 -10.63 15.74 20.88
N THR A 626 -9.32 15.83 21.08
CA THR A 626 -8.43 15.90 19.94
C THR A 626 -8.48 14.58 19.16
N HIS A 627 -8.69 14.72 17.86
CA HIS A 627 -8.70 13.64 16.90
C HIS A 627 -7.64 13.86 15.82
N ASN A 628 -6.64 14.72 16.07
CA ASN A 628 -5.50 14.92 15.18
C ASN A 628 -4.70 13.63 14.93
N LYS A 629 -3.98 13.59 13.79
CA LYS A 629 -2.94 12.59 13.44
C LYS A 629 -1.87 13.27 12.57
N PHE A 630 -0.96 14.01 13.18
CA PHE A 630 0.15 14.63 12.46
C PHE A 630 1.49 14.52 13.21
N MET A 631 2.57 14.62 12.43
CA MET A 631 3.96 14.72 12.91
C MET A 631 4.70 15.81 12.13
N VAL A 632 5.61 16.52 12.80
CA VAL A 632 6.53 17.48 12.19
C VAL A 632 7.94 17.36 12.74
N THR A 633 8.94 17.41 11.85
CA THR A 633 10.39 17.48 12.14
C THR A 633 10.95 18.80 11.64
N GLU A 634 12.27 19.02 11.67
CA GLU A 634 12.89 20.23 11.11
C GLU A 634 12.77 20.40 9.58
N ASN A 635 12.31 19.39 8.84
CA ASN A 635 12.17 19.43 7.38
C ASN A 635 10.96 18.67 6.82
N THR A 636 10.28 17.85 7.61
CA THR A 636 9.23 16.94 7.12
C THR A 636 7.95 17.09 7.94
N VAL A 637 6.81 17.13 7.25
CA VAL A 637 5.47 17.09 7.84
C VAL A 637 4.73 15.87 7.30
N ILE A 638 3.99 15.20 8.19
CA ILE A 638 3.06 14.13 7.86
C ILE A 638 1.70 14.48 8.46
N ILE A 639 0.65 14.58 7.64
CA ILE A 639 -0.75 14.81 8.06
C ILE A 639 -1.58 13.66 7.52
N GLY A 640 -2.26 12.90 8.39
CA GLY A 640 -2.94 11.68 7.97
C GLY A 640 -4.22 11.30 8.71
N THR A 641 -4.66 10.08 8.45
CA THR A 641 -5.93 9.53 8.94
C THR A 641 -5.75 8.46 10.04
N SER A 642 -4.53 7.94 10.20
CA SER A 642 -4.19 6.73 10.96
C SER A 642 -3.78 7.04 12.40
N ASN A 643 -4.46 6.43 13.38
CA ASN A 643 -3.98 6.42 14.77
C ASN A 643 -2.73 5.54 14.88
N TRP A 644 -1.86 5.81 15.86
CA TRP A 644 -0.55 5.15 15.89
C TRP A 644 -0.61 3.83 16.69
N SER A 645 -1.26 2.84 16.08
CA SER A 645 -1.23 1.43 16.52
C SER A 645 -1.21 0.48 15.31
N GLY A 646 -0.73 -0.76 15.53
CA GLY A 646 -0.30 -1.66 14.45
C GLY A 646 -1.40 -2.03 13.44
N ASP A 647 -2.67 -2.13 13.85
CA ASP A 647 -3.78 -2.43 12.94
C ASP A 647 -3.96 -1.35 11.85
N TYR A 648 -3.71 -0.07 12.17
CA TYR A 648 -3.87 1.07 11.25
C TYR A 648 -2.91 1.05 10.06
N PHE A 649 -1.80 0.31 10.19
CA PHE A 649 -0.77 0.18 9.15
C PHE A 649 -0.80 -1.18 8.43
N THR A 650 -1.62 -2.13 8.91
CA THR A 650 -1.54 -3.54 8.47
C THR A 650 -2.86 -4.15 7.99
N THR A 651 -4.01 -3.75 8.54
CA THR A 651 -5.33 -4.34 8.18
C THR A 651 -6.44 -3.30 8.01
N THR A 652 -6.21 -2.07 8.43
CA THR A 652 -7.13 -0.93 8.34
C THR A 652 -6.64 0.02 7.27
N THR A 653 -7.54 0.64 6.49
CA THR A 653 -7.09 1.61 5.48
C THR A 653 -6.73 2.96 6.10
N GLY A 654 -5.65 3.54 5.63
CA GLY A 654 -5.15 4.84 6.09
C GLY A 654 -4.39 5.57 4.99
N LEU A 655 -4.28 6.89 5.12
CA LEU A 655 -3.48 7.74 4.24
C LEU A 655 -2.76 8.82 5.05
N ALA A 656 -1.69 9.34 4.47
CA ALA A 656 -1.10 10.61 4.87
C ALA A 656 -0.64 11.41 3.65
N LEU A 657 -0.82 12.74 3.68
CA LEU A 657 0.01 13.64 2.90
C LEU A 657 1.36 13.77 3.62
N VAL A 658 2.43 13.51 2.90
CA VAL A 658 3.81 13.77 3.35
C VAL A 658 4.34 14.95 2.55
N SER A 659 5.01 15.88 3.23
CA SER A 659 5.66 17.02 2.60
C SER A 659 7.05 17.25 3.17
N HIS A 660 7.97 17.74 2.34
CA HIS A 660 9.35 18.01 2.69
C HIS A 660 9.79 19.40 2.21
N GLN A 661 10.46 20.15 3.09
CA GLN A 661 11.05 21.46 2.81
C GLN A 661 12.43 21.56 3.46
N ASN A 662 13.44 21.94 2.67
CA ASN A 662 14.83 22.04 3.12
C ASN A 662 15.26 23.48 3.39
N GLY A 663 16.30 23.64 4.21
CA GLY A 663 16.90 24.93 4.54
C GLY A 663 16.20 25.67 5.67
N LEU A 664 16.41 27.00 5.71
CA LEU A 664 15.88 27.88 6.76
C LEU A 664 14.47 28.41 6.45
N ASN A 665 14.13 28.58 5.17
CA ASN A 665 12.82 29.06 4.73
C ASN A 665 11.93 27.85 4.42
N ARG A 666 11.11 27.42 5.39
CA ARG A 666 10.27 26.21 5.30
C ARG A 666 8.85 26.47 5.83
N PRO A 667 8.08 27.35 5.16
CA PRO A 667 6.84 27.91 5.70
C PRO A 667 5.74 26.88 5.97
N PHE A 668 5.73 25.70 5.33
CA PHE A 668 4.74 24.64 5.61
C PHE A 668 5.10 23.89 6.90
N VAL A 669 6.38 23.53 7.04
CA VAL A 669 6.94 22.92 8.26
C VAL A 669 6.75 23.85 9.46
N ASP A 670 7.09 25.13 9.31
CA ASP A 670 6.99 26.10 10.39
C ASP A 670 5.50 26.35 10.76
N SER A 671 4.57 26.44 9.80
CA SER A 671 3.12 26.58 10.10
C SER A 671 2.57 25.40 10.93
N ILE A 672 2.94 24.16 10.63
CA ILE A 672 2.50 22.98 11.38
C ILE A 672 3.18 22.89 12.74
N ARG A 673 4.45 23.30 12.82
CA ARG A 673 5.19 23.42 14.09
C ARG A 673 4.59 24.48 15.01
N GLU A 674 4.10 25.59 14.46
CA GLU A 674 3.40 26.65 15.21
C GLU A 674 2.06 26.15 15.76
N ILE A 675 1.26 25.43 14.95
CA ILE A 675 0.03 24.76 15.41
C ILE A 675 0.34 23.78 16.56
N PHE A 676 1.37 22.94 16.41
CA PHE A 676 1.79 22.04 17.49
C PHE A 676 2.19 22.81 18.76
N LEU A 677 2.98 23.88 18.64
CA LEU A 677 3.47 24.63 19.79
C LEU A 677 2.37 25.46 20.47
N ARG A 678 1.35 25.91 19.73
CA ARG A 678 0.12 26.50 20.26
C ARG A 678 -0.61 25.49 21.13
N ASP A 679 -0.86 24.29 20.60
CA ASP A 679 -1.52 23.21 21.33
C ASP A 679 -0.70 22.76 22.54
N TRP A 680 0.63 22.67 22.41
CA TRP A 680 1.55 22.25 23.46
C TRP A 680 1.58 23.18 24.67
N LYS A 681 1.43 24.49 24.44
CA LYS A 681 1.57 25.54 25.45
C LYS A 681 0.25 25.98 26.07
N CYS A 682 -0.88 25.61 25.48
CA CYS A 682 -2.19 26.00 26.00
C CYS A 682 -2.52 25.33 27.35
N SER A 683 -3.50 25.90 28.05
CA SER A 683 -3.97 25.42 29.37
C SER A 683 -4.65 24.05 29.33
N TYR A 684 -5.02 23.54 28.14
CA TYR A 684 -5.64 22.24 27.92
C TYR A 684 -4.62 21.08 27.76
N ALA A 685 -3.32 21.39 27.69
CA ALA A 685 -2.23 20.43 27.48
C ALA A 685 -1.44 20.18 28.78
N HIS A 686 -1.78 19.09 29.46
CA HIS A 686 -1.30 18.76 30.79
C HIS A 686 -0.14 17.77 30.75
N ALA A 687 0.86 17.90 31.63
CA ALA A 687 1.96 16.95 31.73
C ALA A 687 1.44 15.54 32.06
N LEU A 688 2.06 14.51 31.47
CA LEU A 688 1.67 13.11 31.65
C LEU A 688 1.53 12.72 33.14
N SER A 689 2.52 13.08 33.96
CA SER A 689 2.52 12.83 35.42
C SER A 689 1.34 13.50 36.14
N THR A 690 1.09 14.77 35.86
CA THR A 690 -0.04 15.54 36.43
C THR A 690 -1.38 14.91 36.07
N TYR A 691 -1.56 14.50 34.81
CA TYR A 691 -2.80 13.82 34.38
C TYR A 691 -3.01 12.49 35.11
N ILE A 692 -1.96 11.66 35.22
CA ILE A 692 -2.02 10.38 35.95
C ILE A 692 -2.41 10.61 37.43
N GLN A 693 -1.69 11.49 38.12
CA GLN A 693 -1.85 11.72 39.55
C GLN A 693 -3.26 12.21 39.90
N HIS A 694 -3.77 13.20 39.17
CA HIS A 694 -5.08 13.79 39.45
C HIS A 694 -6.25 12.91 38.96
N CYS A 695 -6.13 12.30 37.78
CA CYS A 695 -7.27 11.66 37.11
C CYS A 695 -7.35 10.14 37.27
N LEU A 696 -6.30 9.47 37.75
CA LEU A 696 -6.30 8.02 37.97
C LEU A 696 -5.96 7.61 39.40
N GLU A 697 -5.09 8.35 40.08
CA GLU A 697 -4.62 7.99 41.43
C GLU A 697 -5.47 8.67 42.51
N ASN A 698 -5.75 9.97 42.38
CA ASN A 698 -6.48 10.75 43.39
C ASN A 698 -8.02 10.77 43.24
N ASN A 699 -8.59 10.20 42.16
CA ASN A 699 -10.04 10.25 41.85
C ASN A 699 -10.68 11.66 41.94
N ASN A 700 -9.89 12.72 41.74
CA ASN A 700 -10.39 14.08 41.82
C ASN A 700 -11.14 14.44 40.53
N ASN A 701 -12.44 14.72 40.65
CA ASN A 701 -13.30 15.31 39.61
C ASN A 701 -12.87 16.76 39.29
N SER A 702 -11.63 16.95 38.89
CA SER A 702 -11.11 18.21 38.37
C SER A 702 -11.49 18.34 36.89
N ASN A 703 -11.67 19.58 36.40
CA ASN A 703 -11.99 19.85 34.99
C ASN A 703 -10.89 19.40 33.99
N MET A 704 -9.74 18.96 34.48
CA MET A 704 -8.65 18.33 33.70
C MET A 704 -8.94 16.86 33.37
N CYS A 705 -9.80 16.21 34.14
CA CYS A 705 -10.15 14.81 34.02
C CYS A 705 -11.45 14.66 33.21
N GLU A 706 -11.47 13.71 32.28
CA GLU A 706 -12.66 13.40 31.49
C GLU A 706 -13.51 12.39 32.27
N ASN A 707 -14.83 12.60 32.30
CA ASN A 707 -15.74 11.87 33.18
C ASN A 707 -15.85 10.38 32.80
N SER A 708 -16.10 9.53 33.79
CA SER A 708 -16.35 8.10 33.56
C SER A 708 -17.64 7.88 32.74
N LYS A 709 -17.72 6.70 32.10
CA LYS A 709 -18.99 6.25 31.50
C LYS A 709 -20.04 6.07 32.61
N THR A 710 -21.13 6.81 32.50
CA THR A 710 -22.46 6.39 32.98
C THR A 710 -23.05 5.34 32.04
#